data_AF-A0A091CZG8-F1
#
_entry.id   AF-A0A091CZG8-F1
#
_cell.length_a   1.000
_cell.length_b   1.000
_cell.length_c   1.000
_cell.angle_alpha   90.00
_cell.angle_beta   90.00
_cell.angle_gamma   90.00
#
_symmetry.space_group_name_H-M   'P 1'
#
loop_
_entity.id
_entity.type
_entity.pdbx_description
1 polymer ?
#
loop_
_entity_poly.entity_id
_entity_poly.type
_entity_poly.pdbx_seq_one_letter_code
_entity_poly.pdbx_strand_id
1 'polypeptide(L)'
;MILQIQPNKHYPSYLGVLIRPVSEVALKTVGGRQPDHSQHMAYQAVPVCHFATKKAKAKGKGLSQTRVHINTALVEDIISLEEVDEEMKSLIEVLKDNFNKTLNIRTSPGSLDQITVVTADGKLALNQISQISMKSPQLILVNMASFPECTAAAIKAIRESGMNLNPEVEGTLIRVPIPKVTREHREMLVKLAKQSTNKVKDSLRRVRTDAMNKLKKSKDKTSEDTIRLIEKQAGGPLITSIRGTTACRRERDGQSVTTYLAAKNDGGGSYHKQKPCARHSASITSPALYSKGEALLSPTLGTCTRRPRGESLSLRFPLLLLLLPPPAVLPADPRAPALVNPCCYFPCQNQGVCVRFGRDHYQCDCTRTGYSGPNCTVPELWTWLRNSLRPSPAFFHFLLTHGRWFWEFINASFIRDTLMRVVLTVRSNLIPSPPTYNLAHDYISWESFSNVSYYTRILPSVPKDCPKPMGTKGKKQLPDAELLGRHFLLRRKFIPDPQGTNLMFAFFAQHFTHQFFKTSGKMGPGFTKALGHGVDLGHIYGDNLERQYHLRLFKDGKLKYQVLDGEMYPPSVKEAPVLMHYPRGIPLQKQMAVGQEVFGLLPGLMLYATLWLREHNRVCDLLKAEHPTWEDEQLFQTTRLILIGETIKIVIEEYVQQLSGYFLQLKFDPELLFRAQFQYRNRIAMEFNHLYHWHPLMPDSFRVGSQEYSYEQFLFNTSMLVDYGVEALVDAFSRQRAGRIGGGRNIDHHVLHVAVEVIKEAREMRLQPFNEYRKRFGMKPYTSFQELTGDKEMAAELEELYGDINALEFYPGLLLEKCLPNSIFGESMIEIGAPFSLKGLLGNPICSPEYWKPSTFGGEMGFSIVNTATLKKLVCLNTKTCPYVSFRVPSSSQDEGSAVERPSTEL
;
A
#
# COMPACT_ATOMS: atom_id res chain seq x y z
N MET A 1 -57.18 51.25 -1.44
CA MET A 1 -56.37 52.03 -2.39
C MET A 1 -55.70 51.03 -3.33
N ILE A 2 -56.40 50.59 -4.38
CA ILE A 2 -56.45 51.20 -5.73
C ILE A 2 -55.12 51.01 -6.48
N LEU A 3 -55.01 49.93 -7.27
CA LEU A 3 -55.21 50.00 -8.73
C LEU A 3 -55.18 48.60 -9.36
N GLN A 4 -56.31 48.26 -10.01
CA GLN A 4 -56.45 47.22 -11.02
C GLN A 4 -55.65 47.57 -12.27
N ILE A 5 -55.36 46.57 -13.12
CA ILE A 5 -55.92 46.43 -14.49
C ILE A 5 -55.19 45.28 -15.22
N GLN A 6 -55.95 44.26 -15.63
CA GLN A 6 -55.57 43.27 -16.64
C GLN A 6 -55.59 43.91 -18.05
N PRO A 7 -55.10 43.21 -19.08
CA PRO A 7 -56.10 42.65 -19.98
C PRO A 7 -55.87 41.19 -20.38
N ASN A 8 -57.02 40.61 -20.66
CA ASN A 8 -57.34 39.27 -21.13
C ASN A 8 -57.51 39.30 -22.67
N LYS A 9 -57.69 38.12 -23.30
CA LYS A 9 -58.13 37.82 -24.71
C LYS A 9 -57.00 37.51 -25.72
N HIS A 10 -57.06 36.54 -26.65
CA HIS A 10 -58.15 35.75 -27.25
C HIS A 10 -57.60 34.41 -27.87
N TYR A 11 -58.41 33.34 -27.84
CA TYR A 11 -58.41 32.08 -28.64
C TYR A 11 -58.61 32.33 -30.19
N PRO A 12 -58.66 31.37 -31.17
CA PRO A 12 -58.73 29.88 -31.14
C PRO A 12 -57.96 29.07 -32.27
N SER A 13 -58.05 27.73 -32.16
CA SER A 13 -57.98 26.59 -33.13
C SER A 13 -57.71 26.78 -34.64
N TYR A 14 -57.08 25.78 -35.31
CA TYR A 14 -57.64 25.00 -36.45
C TYR A 14 -56.69 23.87 -36.95
N LEU A 15 -57.30 22.68 -37.19
CA LEU A 15 -57.02 21.56 -38.15
C LEU A 15 -55.56 21.30 -38.63
N GLY A 16 -55.01 20.08 -38.70
CA GLY A 16 -55.56 18.74 -38.96
C GLY A 16 -54.72 18.07 -40.09
N VAL A 17 -54.79 16.72 -40.20
CA VAL A 17 -54.52 15.91 -41.43
C VAL A 17 -53.01 15.64 -41.75
N LEU A 18 -52.49 14.44 -42.08
CA LEU A 18 -53.02 13.10 -42.38
C LEU A 18 -51.87 12.03 -42.39
N ILE A 19 -52.16 10.83 -41.89
CA ILE A 19 -51.92 9.46 -42.44
C ILE A 19 -50.50 9.01 -42.93
N ARG A 20 -49.84 8.14 -42.12
CA ARG A 20 -49.62 6.65 -42.24
C ARG A 20 -49.24 6.02 -43.63
N PRO A 21 -48.77 4.74 -43.69
CA PRO A 21 -47.54 4.07 -43.21
C PRO A 21 -46.96 3.14 -44.34
N VAL A 22 -46.23 2.03 -44.04
CA VAL A 22 -45.93 0.78 -44.82
C VAL A 22 -44.46 0.39 -44.59
N SER A 23 -44.13 -0.61 -43.75
CA SER A 23 -44.10 -2.08 -43.92
C SER A 23 -42.82 -2.65 -44.56
N GLU A 24 -42.34 -3.72 -43.90
CA GLU A 24 -41.45 -4.84 -44.28
C GLU A 24 -40.80 -4.88 -45.68
N VAL A 25 -39.55 -5.39 -45.75
CA VAL A 25 -39.18 -6.66 -46.42
C VAL A 25 -37.65 -6.80 -46.65
N ALA A 26 -37.17 -8.02 -46.35
CA ALA A 26 -36.06 -8.81 -46.93
C ALA A 26 -34.57 -8.56 -46.64
N LEU A 27 -33.98 -9.66 -46.12
CA LEU A 27 -32.61 -10.13 -46.35
C LEU A 27 -32.19 -10.11 -47.84
N LYS A 28 -30.90 -9.83 -48.10
CA LYS A 28 -30.12 -10.55 -49.12
C LYS A 28 -28.62 -10.60 -48.80
N THR A 29 -28.10 -11.82 -48.89
CA THR A 29 -26.72 -12.29 -48.92
C THR A 29 -26.00 -11.99 -50.25
N VAL A 30 -24.71 -12.38 -50.29
CA VAL A 30 -23.74 -12.48 -51.42
C VAL A 30 -22.71 -11.35 -51.35
N GLY A 31 -21.38 -11.55 -51.42
CA GLY A 31 -20.54 -12.68 -51.78
C GLY A 31 -19.14 -12.09 -52.07
N GLY A 32 -18.08 -12.76 -51.65
CA GLY A 32 -16.75 -12.17 -51.47
C GLY A 32 -15.87 -11.96 -52.71
N ARG A 33 -14.68 -11.39 -52.45
CA ARG A 33 -13.41 -11.59 -53.18
C ARG A 33 -12.21 -11.10 -52.33
N GLN A 34 -11.30 -12.02 -52.01
CA GLN A 34 -9.85 -11.82 -51.73
C GLN A 34 -9.10 -11.51 -53.05
N PRO A 35 -7.76 -11.23 -53.12
CA PRO A 35 -6.63 -11.32 -52.15
C PRO A 35 -5.85 -9.97 -52.04
N ASP A 36 -4.76 -9.72 -51.30
CA ASP A 36 -3.49 -10.46 -51.22
C ASP A 36 -2.56 -9.93 -50.09
N HIS A 37 -1.54 -10.76 -49.80
CA HIS A 37 -0.62 -10.80 -48.68
C HIS A 37 0.31 -9.59 -48.39
N SER A 38 0.58 -9.35 -47.11
CA SER A 38 1.96 -9.16 -46.61
C SER A 38 2.12 -9.72 -45.19
N GLN A 39 3.26 -10.35 -44.94
CA GLN A 39 3.48 -11.44 -44.00
C GLN A 39 3.61 -11.03 -42.52
N HIS A 40 3.02 -11.86 -41.66
CA HIS A 40 3.25 -11.92 -40.22
C HIS A 40 4.60 -12.60 -39.88
N MET A 41 5.33 -12.06 -38.90
CA MET A 41 6.15 -12.86 -37.99
C MET A 41 5.39 -13.05 -36.68
N ALA A 42 4.76 -14.22 -36.54
CA ALA A 42 4.14 -14.67 -35.31
C ALA A 42 5.21 -15.30 -34.40
N TYR A 43 5.34 -14.82 -33.17
CA TYR A 43 6.04 -15.54 -32.11
C TYR A 43 5.03 -16.38 -31.33
N GLN A 44 5.17 -17.71 -31.44
CA GLN A 44 4.38 -18.70 -30.70
C GLN A 44 4.58 -18.53 -29.18
N ALA A 45 3.48 -18.30 -28.46
CA ALA A 45 3.43 -18.48 -27.02
C ALA A 45 3.23 -19.98 -26.71
N VAL A 46 4.20 -20.57 -26.01
CA VAL A 46 4.13 -21.96 -25.54
C VAL A 46 3.10 -22.07 -24.40
N PRO A 47 2.15 -23.03 -24.44
CA PRO A 47 1.21 -23.27 -23.34
C PRO A 47 1.93 -23.94 -22.16
N VAL A 48 1.74 -23.42 -20.95
CA VAL A 48 2.20 -24.10 -19.73
C VAL A 48 1.08 -24.99 -19.23
N CYS A 49 1.19 -26.30 -19.50
CA CYS A 49 0.34 -27.34 -18.94
C CYS A 49 0.79 -27.80 -17.54
N HIS A 50 -0.22 -27.85 -16.65
CA HIS A 50 -0.53 -28.88 -15.64
C HIS A 50 0.39 -29.11 -14.42
N PHE A 51 -0.23 -29.30 -13.23
CA PHE A 51 -0.60 -30.65 -12.74
C PHE A 51 -1.73 -30.60 -11.70
N ALA A 52 -2.90 -31.12 -12.11
CA ALA A 52 -3.94 -31.58 -11.21
C ALA A 52 -3.46 -32.82 -10.46
N THR A 53 -3.62 -32.86 -9.13
CA THR A 53 -3.45 -34.10 -8.36
C THR A 53 -4.81 -34.70 -8.05
N LYS A 54 -4.90 -36.01 -8.30
CA LYS A 54 -6.12 -36.81 -8.30
C LYS A 54 -6.90 -36.75 -6.98
N LYS A 55 -8.23 -36.73 -7.10
CA LYS A 55 -9.25 -37.09 -6.10
C LYS A 55 -8.77 -38.22 -5.18
N ALA A 56 -8.76 -37.99 -3.87
CA ALA A 56 -8.86 -39.05 -2.88
C ALA A 56 -10.33 -39.22 -2.45
N LYS A 57 -10.82 -40.45 -2.60
CA LYS A 57 -12.19 -40.91 -2.33
C LYS A 57 -12.54 -40.76 -0.84
N ALA A 58 -13.76 -40.27 -0.56
CA ALA A 58 -14.36 -40.30 0.76
C ALA A 58 -14.58 -41.75 1.26
N LYS A 59 -14.25 -41.99 2.54
CA LYS A 59 -14.83 -43.06 3.36
C LYS A 59 -15.15 -42.44 4.72
N GLY A 60 -16.42 -42.57 5.13
CA GLY A 60 -16.97 -41.89 6.30
C GLY A 60 -16.90 -42.67 7.62
N LYS A 61 -17.52 -42.02 8.60
CA LYS A 61 -17.89 -42.40 9.99
C LYS A 61 -16.87 -42.08 11.10
N GLY A 62 -17.30 -41.17 11.99
CA GLY A 62 -17.37 -41.47 13.43
C GLY A 62 -16.49 -40.67 14.38
N LEU A 63 -17.16 -39.91 15.25
CA LEU A 63 -16.77 -39.36 16.56
C LEU A 63 -15.85 -38.13 16.65
N SER A 64 -16.47 -37.07 17.19
CA SER A 64 -15.90 -35.91 17.87
C SER A 64 -15.00 -36.34 19.03
N GLN A 65 -13.79 -35.80 19.12
CA GLN A 65 -13.04 -35.76 20.37
C GLN A 65 -12.46 -34.37 20.64
N THR A 66 -12.84 -33.89 21.82
CA THR A 66 -12.42 -32.69 22.54
C THR A 66 -10.90 -32.62 22.66
N ARG A 67 -10.28 -31.47 22.32
CA ARG A 67 -8.84 -31.25 22.56
C ARG A 67 -8.58 -31.14 24.07
N VAL A 68 -8.00 -32.20 24.65
CA VAL A 68 -7.36 -32.18 25.96
C VAL A 68 -5.90 -31.77 25.79
N HIS A 69 -5.46 -30.80 26.58
CA HIS A 69 -4.07 -30.33 26.66
C HIS A 69 -3.24 -31.40 27.40
N ILE A 70 -2.10 -31.82 26.86
CA ILE A 70 -1.20 -32.79 27.53
C ILE A 70 0.18 -32.15 27.76
N ASN A 71 0.74 -32.41 28.94
CA ASN A 71 2.05 -31.96 29.43
C ASN A 71 3.21 -32.50 28.57
N THR A 72 4.10 -31.60 28.17
CA THR A 72 5.27 -31.81 27.29
C THR A 72 6.40 -32.64 27.90
N ALA A 73 6.35 -32.93 29.21
CA ALA A 73 7.45 -33.57 29.95
C ALA A 73 7.56 -35.10 29.79
N LEU A 74 6.54 -35.78 29.25
CA LEU A 74 6.53 -37.25 29.12
C LEU A 74 7.08 -37.77 27.78
N VAL A 75 7.45 -36.88 26.84
CA VAL A 75 7.88 -37.25 25.47
C VAL A 75 9.40 -37.19 25.29
N GLU A 76 10.13 -36.51 26.18
CA GLU A 76 11.59 -36.32 26.07
C GLU A 76 12.42 -37.61 26.31
N ASP A 77 11.87 -38.62 26.99
CA ASP A 77 12.61 -39.83 27.36
C ASP A 77 12.77 -40.88 26.23
N ILE A 78 12.21 -40.63 25.02
CA ILE A 78 12.17 -41.65 23.95
C ILE A 78 12.90 -41.20 22.67
N ILE A 79 12.69 -39.97 22.21
CA ILE A 79 13.42 -39.35 21.09
C ILE A 79 13.53 -37.86 21.35
N SER A 80 14.75 -37.31 21.38
CA SER A 80 14.95 -35.86 21.35
C SER A 80 14.56 -35.31 19.98
N LEU A 81 13.40 -34.67 19.92
CA LEU A 81 12.94 -33.99 18.71
C LEU A 81 13.83 -32.79 18.35
N GLU A 82 14.51 -32.21 19.35
CA GLU A 82 15.47 -31.13 19.16
C GLU A 82 16.72 -31.62 18.41
N GLU A 83 17.25 -32.80 18.77
CA GLU A 83 18.44 -33.38 18.12
C GLU A 83 18.18 -33.71 16.64
N VAL A 84 17.00 -34.28 16.34
CA VAL A 84 16.60 -34.57 14.95
C VAL A 84 16.44 -33.29 14.14
N ASP A 85 15.89 -32.22 14.73
CA ASP A 85 15.74 -30.92 14.06
C ASP A 85 17.10 -30.25 13.80
N GLU A 86 18.06 -30.35 14.73
CA GLU A 86 19.42 -29.86 14.53
C GLU A 86 20.16 -30.61 13.41
N GLU A 87 20.06 -31.94 13.37
CA GLU A 87 20.64 -32.74 12.28
C GLU A 87 20.05 -32.34 10.92
N MET A 88 18.72 -32.14 10.84
CA MET A 88 18.07 -31.73 9.60
C MET A 88 18.47 -30.29 9.18
N LYS A 89 18.63 -29.37 10.13
CA LYS A 89 19.13 -28.01 9.87
C LYS A 89 20.57 -28.03 9.34
N SER A 90 21.44 -28.88 9.90
CA SER A 90 22.83 -29.01 9.45
C SER A 90 22.94 -29.41 7.98
N LEU A 91 22.06 -30.31 7.51
CA LEU A 91 22.01 -30.75 6.11
C LEU A 91 21.58 -29.63 5.15
N ILE A 92 20.73 -28.70 5.63
CA ILE A 92 20.30 -27.53 4.85
C ILE A 92 21.43 -26.50 4.74
N GLU A 93 22.21 -26.29 5.80
CA GLU A 93 23.40 -25.40 5.75
C GLU A 93 24.47 -25.95 4.79
N VAL A 94 24.71 -27.28 4.81
CA VAL A 94 25.61 -27.91 3.83
C VAL A 94 25.12 -27.72 2.39
N LEU A 95 23.80 -27.73 2.15
CA LEU A 95 23.24 -27.46 0.83
C LEU A 95 23.47 -26.01 0.39
N LYS A 96 23.28 -25.05 1.32
CA LYS A 96 23.54 -23.62 1.08
C LYS A 96 25.00 -23.38 0.71
N ASP A 97 25.92 -23.95 1.48
CA ASP A 97 27.35 -23.82 1.22
C ASP A 97 27.76 -24.41 -0.13
N ASN A 98 27.20 -25.58 -0.48
CA ASN A 98 27.44 -26.19 -1.79
C ASN A 98 26.88 -25.34 -2.94
N PHE A 99 25.72 -24.71 -2.79
CA PHE A 99 25.21 -23.80 -3.81
C PHE A 99 26.06 -22.55 -3.97
N ASN A 100 26.50 -21.96 -2.85
CA ASN A 100 27.39 -20.79 -2.87
C ASN A 100 28.75 -21.09 -3.49
N LYS A 101 29.27 -22.31 -3.34
CA LYS A 101 30.56 -22.71 -3.92
C LYS A 101 30.47 -23.12 -5.39
N THR A 102 29.37 -23.77 -5.80
CA THR A 102 29.32 -24.50 -7.08
C THR A 102 28.39 -23.88 -8.14
N LEU A 103 27.50 -22.94 -7.77
CA LEU A 103 26.45 -22.42 -8.67
C LEU A 103 26.60 -20.93 -9.01
N ASN A 104 27.78 -20.33 -8.82
CA ASN A 104 28.02 -18.94 -9.16
C ASN A 104 28.10 -18.73 -10.67
N ILE A 105 27.19 -17.90 -11.22
CA ILE A 105 27.11 -17.62 -12.67
C ILE A 105 28.12 -16.57 -13.14
N ARG A 106 28.66 -15.77 -12.20
CA ARG A 106 29.70 -14.78 -12.47
C ARG A 106 30.72 -14.84 -11.33
N THR A 107 31.99 -14.83 -11.68
CA THR A 107 33.08 -14.60 -10.72
C THR A 107 33.07 -13.13 -10.31
N SER A 108 32.63 -12.87 -9.08
CA SER A 108 32.78 -11.55 -8.46
C SER A 108 34.28 -11.31 -8.15
N PRO A 109 34.75 -10.06 -8.02
CA PRO A 109 36.16 -9.79 -7.67
C PRO A 109 36.55 -10.48 -6.36
N GLY A 110 35.61 -10.50 -5.40
CA GLY A 110 35.77 -11.18 -4.12
C GLY A 110 35.90 -12.70 -4.19
N SER A 111 35.60 -13.32 -5.34
CA SER A 111 35.83 -14.77 -5.56
C SER A 111 37.32 -15.09 -5.74
N LEU A 112 38.13 -14.12 -6.19
CA LEU A 112 39.57 -14.27 -6.33
C LEU A 112 40.32 -13.97 -5.02
N ASP A 113 39.70 -13.22 -4.10
CA ASP A 113 40.32 -12.78 -2.85
C ASP A 113 40.80 -13.95 -1.96
N GLN A 114 40.08 -15.08 -1.99
CA GLN A 114 40.36 -16.24 -1.15
C GLN A 114 41.30 -17.27 -1.79
N ILE A 115 41.76 -17.04 -3.03
CA ILE A 115 42.70 -17.96 -3.68
C ILE A 115 44.01 -17.93 -2.93
N THR A 116 44.44 -19.10 -2.46
CA THR A 116 45.71 -19.26 -1.77
C THR A 116 46.84 -19.38 -2.78
N VAL A 117 47.81 -18.46 -2.71
CA VAL A 117 49.03 -18.48 -3.51
C VAL A 117 50.16 -19.00 -2.64
N VAL A 118 50.86 -20.02 -3.15
CA VAL A 118 52.05 -20.57 -2.48
C VAL A 118 53.24 -19.72 -2.89
N THR A 119 53.81 -18.99 -1.93
CA THR A 119 54.99 -18.14 -2.09
C THR A 119 56.19 -18.78 -1.38
N ALA A 120 57.41 -18.25 -1.58
CA ALA A 120 58.61 -18.76 -0.91
C ALA A 120 58.52 -18.67 0.62
N ASP A 121 57.77 -17.68 1.13
CA ASP A 121 57.62 -17.39 2.57
C ASP A 121 56.35 -18.02 3.19
N GLY A 122 55.57 -18.77 2.40
CA GLY A 122 54.39 -19.50 2.87
C GLY A 122 53.13 -19.34 2.00
N LYS A 123 52.00 -19.83 2.51
CA LYS A 123 50.69 -19.78 1.85
C LYS A 123 49.96 -18.50 2.22
N LEU A 124 49.78 -17.59 1.27
CA LEU A 124 49.12 -16.30 1.46
C LEU A 124 47.92 -16.15 0.54
N ALA A 125 46.91 -15.37 0.95
CA ALA A 125 45.74 -15.12 0.12
C ALA A 125 46.05 -14.09 -0.97
N LEU A 126 45.46 -14.25 -2.16
CA LEU A 126 45.75 -13.42 -3.32
C LEU A 126 45.47 -11.92 -3.06
N ASN A 127 44.46 -11.57 -2.27
CA ASN A 127 44.15 -10.18 -1.90
C ASN A 127 45.18 -9.52 -0.96
N GLN A 128 46.02 -10.30 -0.27
CA GLN A 128 47.06 -9.77 0.62
C GLN A 128 48.31 -9.38 -0.16
N ILE A 129 48.55 -10.04 -1.29
CA ILE A 129 49.74 -9.85 -2.13
C ILE A 129 49.44 -9.13 -3.44
N SER A 130 48.18 -8.75 -3.68
CA SER A 130 47.75 -8.11 -4.92
C SER A 130 46.51 -7.23 -4.74
N GLN A 131 46.37 -6.20 -5.59
CA GLN A 131 45.18 -5.38 -5.65
C GLN A 131 44.26 -5.87 -6.78
N ILE A 132 43.11 -6.43 -6.42
CA ILE A 132 42.13 -6.98 -7.37
C ILE A 132 41.07 -5.92 -7.68
N SER A 133 40.83 -5.65 -8.97
CA SER A 133 39.84 -4.67 -9.43
C SER A 133 39.12 -5.14 -10.69
N MET A 134 37.82 -4.87 -10.81
CA MET A 134 37.06 -5.17 -12.02
C MET A 134 37.15 -4.00 -13.00
N LYS A 135 37.76 -4.22 -14.17
CA LYS A 135 37.83 -3.20 -15.23
C LYS A 135 36.59 -3.21 -16.11
N SER A 136 36.01 -4.38 -16.36
CA SER A 136 34.74 -4.53 -17.08
C SER A 136 34.03 -5.82 -16.64
N PRO A 137 32.74 -6.02 -16.99
CA PRO A 137 32.00 -7.25 -16.67
C PRO A 137 32.59 -8.54 -17.25
N GLN A 138 33.61 -8.44 -18.11
CA GLN A 138 34.30 -9.57 -18.77
C GLN A 138 35.80 -9.60 -18.46
N LEU A 139 36.32 -8.68 -17.62
CA LEU A 139 37.75 -8.56 -17.37
C LEU A 139 38.03 -8.08 -15.94
N ILE A 140 38.72 -8.93 -15.16
CA ILE A 140 39.30 -8.57 -13.86
C ILE A 140 40.78 -8.27 -14.05
N LEU A 141 41.27 -7.25 -13.36
CA LEU A 141 42.70 -6.92 -13.27
C LEU A 141 43.20 -7.23 -11.86
N VAL A 142 44.27 -8.02 -11.78
CA VAL A 142 45.00 -8.30 -10.55
C VAL A 142 46.36 -7.61 -10.65
N ASN A 143 46.57 -6.60 -9.82
CA ASN A 143 47.81 -5.82 -9.81
C ASN A 143 48.78 -6.38 -8.76
N MET A 144 49.91 -6.91 -9.22
CA MET A 144 50.99 -7.49 -8.41
C MET A 144 52.13 -6.50 -8.15
N ALA A 145 51.96 -5.19 -8.40
CA ALA A 145 53.03 -4.19 -8.28
C ALA A 145 53.72 -4.17 -6.90
N SER A 146 53.01 -4.54 -5.84
CA SER A 146 53.57 -4.62 -4.48
C SER A 146 54.48 -5.84 -4.26
N PHE A 147 54.28 -6.93 -5.01
CA PHE A 147 55.03 -8.19 -4.89
C PHE A 147 55.24 -8.84 -6.28
N PRO A 148 56.06 -8.25 -7.17
CA PRO A 148 56.21 -8.70 -8.56
C PRO A 148 56.75 -10.13 -8.69
N GLU A 149 57.57 -10.58 -7.75
CA GLU A 149 58.15 -11.93 -7.68
C GLU A 149 57.10 -13.05 -7.52
N CYS A 150 55.94 -12.74 -6.95
CA CYS A 150 54.85 -13.70 -6.73
C CYS A 150 53.90 -13.84 -7.93
N THR A 151 54.11 -13.08 -9.00
CA THR A 151 53.21 -13.03 -10.18
C THR A 151 53.02 -14.39 -10.82
N ALA A 152 54.08 -15.18 -11.00
CA ALA A 152 54.01 -16.51 -11.61
C ALA A 152 53.19 -17.51 -10.75
N ALA A 153 53.34 -17.44 -9.42
CA ALA A 153 52.58 -18.27 -8.50
C ALA A 153 51.10 -17.89 -8.48
N ALA A 154 50.78 -16.59 -8.57
CA ALA A 154 49.41 -16.09 -8.63
C ALA A 154 48.68 -16.57 -9.89
N ILE A 155 49.33 -16.56 -11.07
CA ILE A 155 48.76 -17.09 -12.33
C ILE A 155 48.37 -18.56 -12.17
N LYS A 156 49.29 -19.36 -11.61
CA LYS A 156 49.07 -20.80 -11.41
C LYS A 156 47.89 -21.03 -10.47
N ALA A 157 47.85 -20.32 -9.35
CA ALA A 157 46.76 -20.42 -8.37
C ALA A 157 45.40 -19.99 -8.96
N ILE A 158 45.35 -18.95 -9.80
CA ILE A 158 44.12 -18.53 -10.49
C ILE A 158 43.65 -19.59 -11.48
N ARG A 159 44.56 -20.21 -12.23
CA ARG A 159 44.22 -21.28 -13.19
C ARG A 159 43.75 -22.56 -12.49
N GLU A 160 44.31 -22.88 -11.33
CA GLU A 160 43.97 -24.06 -10.52
C GLU A 160 42.76 -23.84 -9.57
N SER A 161 42.22 -22.61 -9.51
CA SER A 161 41.11 -22.24 -8.61
C SER A 161 39.75 -22.89 -8.92
N GLY A 162 39.67 -23.73 -9.96
CA GLY A 162 38.43 -24.40 -10.37
C GLY A 162 37.41 -23.49 -11.08
N MET A 163 37.72 -22.21 -11.28
CA MET A 163 36.84 -21.22 -11.93
C MET A 163 36.98 -21.16 -13.46
N ASN A 164 37.83 -22.02 -14.05
CA ASN A 164 38.10 -22.13 -15.48
C ASN A 164 38.41 -20.78 -16.16
N LEU A 165 39.22 -19.96 -15.49
CA LEU A 165 39.67 -18.66 -15.97
C LEU A 165 41.04 -18.80 -16.64
N ASN A 166 41.29 -18.05 -17.72
CA ASN A 166 42.58 -18.04 -18.40
C ASN A 166 43.32 -16.72 -18.19
N PRO A 167 44.11 -16.57 -17.10
CA PRO A 167 44.86 -15.34 -16.82
C PRO A 167 45.99 -15.09 -17.84
N GLU A 168 46.11 -13.83 -18.28
CA GLU A 168 47.16 -13.31 -19.18
C GLU A 168 47.98 -12.24 -18.45
N VAL A 169 49.30 -12.21 -18.65
CA VAL A 169 50.18 -11.26 -17.94
C VAL A 169 50.69 -10.15 -18.85
N GLU A 170 50.67 -8.94 -18.32
CA GLU A 170 51.24 -7.75 -18.93
C GLU A 170 52.07 -7.00 -17.86
N GLY A 171 53.36 -7.32 -17.77
CA GLY A 171 54.25 -6.78 -16.74
C GLY A 171 53.83 -7.22 -15.33
N THR A 172 53.50 -6.26 -14.45
CA THR A 172 53.02 -6.51 -13.08
C THR A 172 51.49 -6.62 -12.98
N LEU A 173 50.78 -6.59 -14.11
CA LEU A 173 49.32 -6.71 -14.17
C LEU A 173 48.90 -8.07 -14.76
N ILE A 174 48.02 -8.78 -14.08
CA ILE A 174 47.40 -10.01 -14.57
C ILE A 174 45.97 -9.69 -15.00
N ARG A 175 45.68 -9.89 -16.29
CA ARG A 175 44.36 -9.77 -16.91
C ARG A 175 43.64 -11.12 -16.85
N VAL A 176 42.50 -11.16 -16.17
CA VAL A 176 41.70 -12.38 -16.02
C VAL A 176 40.37 -12.21 -16.78
N PRO A 177 40.30 -12.65 -18.05
CA PRO A 177 39.07 -12.63 -18.83
C PRO A 177 38.04 -13.61 -18.25
N ILE A 178 36.82 -13.11 -18.03
CA ILE A 178 35.68 -13.92 -17.60
C ILE A 178 34.94 -14.40 -18.85
N PRO A 179 34.78 -15.73 -19.05
CA PRO A 179 34.05 -16.24 -20.20
C PRO A 179 32.59 -15.79 -20.19
N LYS A 180 32.05 -15.49 -21.37
CA LYS A 180 30.64 -15.13 -21.51
C LYS A 180 29.76 -16.32 -21.14
N VAL A 181 28.73 -16.09 -20.34
CA VAL A 181 27.80 -17.13 -19.89
C VAL A 181 26.98 -17.65 -21.08
N THR A 182 27.38 -18.79 -21.65
CA THR A 182 26.68 -19.48 -22.75
C THR A 182 25.44 -20.22 -22.24
N ARG A 183 24.51 -20.57 -23.16
CA ARG A 183 23.30 -21.34 -22.84
C ARG A 183 23.64 -22.70 -22.22
N GLU A 184 24.66 -23.36 -22.77
CA GLU A 184 25.14 -24.68 -22.33
C GLU A 184 25.68 -24.65 -20.90
N HIS A 185 26.44 -23.60 -20.55
CA HIS A 185 26.95 -23.42 -19.18
C HIS A 185 25.80 -23.25 -18.18
N ARG A 186 24.74 -22.51 -18.52
CA ARG A 186 23.54 -22.38 -17.68
C ARG A 186 22.82 -23.72 -17.48
N GLU A 187 22.71 -24.52 -18.54
CA GLU A 187 22.08 -25.85 -18.48
C GLU A 187 22.89 -26.83 -17.62
N MET A 188 24.22 -26.75 -17.66
CA MET A 188 25.11 -27.53 -16.79
C MET A 188 24.95 -27.16 -15.31
N LEU A 189 24.90 -25.86 -14.97
CA LEU A 189 24.65 -25.39 -13.60
C LEU A 189 23.29 -25.85 -13.07
N VAL A 190 22.26 -25.85 -13.91
CA VAL A 190 20.93 -26.38 -13.54
C VAL A 190 20.99 -27.89 -13.23
N LYS A 191 21.76 -28.67 -14.00
CA LYS A 191 21.95 -30.11 -13.73
C LYS A 191 22.68 -30.33 -12.40
N LEU A 192 23.74 -29.58 -12.12
CA LEU A 192 24.49 -29.66 -10.85
C LEU A 192 23.62 -29.28 -9.65
N ALA A 193 22.83 -28.20 -9.76
CA ALA A 193 21.89 -27.77 -8.73
C ALA A 193 20.85 -28.85 -8.40
N LYS A 194 20.32 -29.50 -9.44
CA LYS A 194 19.36 -30.61 -9.30
C LYS A 194 19.98 -31.83 -8.62
N GLN A 195 21.20 -32.19 -9.01
CA GLN A 195 21.92 -33.32 -8.42
C GLN A 195 22.23 -33.10 -6.93
N SER A 196 22.70 -31.91 -6.56
CA SER A 196 22.99 -31.55 -5.16
C SER A 196 21.71 -31.53 -4.28
N THR A 197 20.62 -30.94 -4.79
CA THR A 197 19.31 -30.96 -4.12
C THR A 197 18.84 -32.39 -3.85
N ASN A 198 18.96 -33.28 -4.83
CA ASN A 198 18.52 -34.67 -4.69
C ASN A 198 19.34 -35.41 -3.62
N LYS A 199 20.66 -35.22 -3.59
CA LYS A 199 21.55 -35.83 -2.59
C LYS A 199 21.18 -35.45 -1.15
N VAL A 200 20.83 -34.19 -0.92
CA VAL A 200 20.39 -33.71 0.41
C VAL A 200 18.99 -34.18 0.74
N LYS A 201 18.07 -34.23 -0.23
CA LYS A 201 16.74 -34.84 -0.05
C LYS A 201 16.81 -36.30 0.40
N ASP A 202 17.71 -37.08 -0.18
CA ASP A 202 17.89 -38.48 0.22
C ASP A 202 18.53 -38.62 1.60
N SER A 203 19.41 -37.68 1.98
CA SER A 203 20.01 -37.66 3.33
C SER A 203 18.98 -37.25 4.40
N LEU A 204 18.12 -36.28 4.13
CA LEU A 204 16.99 -35.92 5.01
C LEU A 204 15.98 -37.06 5.16
N ARG A 205 15.75 -37.84 4.10
CA ARG A 205 14.92 -39.05 4.18
C ARG A 205 15.54 -40.11 5.10
N ARG A 206 16.86 -40.26 5.08
CA ARG A 206 17.57 -41.20 5.98
C ARG A 206 17.43 -40.78 7.44
N VAL A 207 17.74 -39.53 7.79
CA VAL A 207 17.55 -38.98 9.15
C VAL A 207 16.13 -39.22 9.66
N ARG A 208 15.12 -38.94 8.83
CA ARG A 208 13.71 -39.23 9.20
C ARG A 208 13.45 -40.72 9.38
N THR A 209 13.98 -41.57 8.51
CA THR A 209 13.76 -43.02 8.57
C THR A 209 14.42 -43.61 9.81
N ASP A 210 15.60 -43.12 10.19
CA ASP A 210 16.33 -43.55 11.39
C ASP A 210 15.61 -43.12 12.67
N ALA A 211 15.09 -41.89 12.71
CA ALA A 211 14.23 -41.42 13.80
C ALA A 211 12.96 -42.28 13.92
N MET A 212 12.31 -42.61 12.80
CA MET A 212 11.12 -43.47 12.79
C MET A 212 11.43 -44.92 13.21
N ASN A 213 12.60 -45.44 12.87
CA ASN A 213 13.03 -46.77 13.29
C ASN A 213 13.36 -46.82 14.78
N LYS A 214 13.94 -45.75 15.35
CA LYS A 214 14.10 -45.61 16.81
C LYS A 214 12.74 -45.60 17.52
N LEU A 215 11.76 -44.86 16.99
CA LEU A 215 10.40 -44.78 17.54
C LEU A 215 9.67 -46.12 17.52
N LYS A 216 9.89 -46.93 16.49
CA LYS A 216 9.30 -48.27 16.37
C LYS A 216 9.92 -49.28 17.33
N LYS A 217 11.18 -49.12 17.73
CA LYS A 217 11.87 -50.00 18.70
C LYS A 217 11.42 -49.75 20.14
N SER A 218 10.90 -48.57 20.46
CA SER A 218 10.36 -48.22 21.79
C SER A 218 8.88 -48.59 22.00
N LYS A 219 8.29 -49.36 21.07
CA LYS A 219 6.85 -49.73 21.07
C LYS A 219 6.39 -50.49 22.32
N ASP A 220 7.28 -51.22 23.00
CA ASP A 220 6.88 -52.07 24.13
C ASP A 220 6.69 -51.31 25.45
N LYS A 221 7.00 -50.00 25.51
CA LYS A 221 6.94 -49.20 26.76
C LYS A 221 5.93 -48.05 26.74
N THR A 222 5.25 -47.78 25.62
CA THR A 222 4.46 -46.55 25.44
C THR A 222 3.15 -46.80 24.69
N SER A 223 2.10 -46.04 25.02
CA SER A 223 0.76 -46.10 24.40
C SER A 223 0.78 -45.89 22.88
N GLU A 224 -0.01 -46.68 22.14
CA GLU A 224 -0.15 -46.60 20.68
C GLU A 224 -0.67 -45.22 20.19
N ASP A 225 -1.47 -44.52 21.00
CA ASP A 225 -2.02 -43.21 20.65
C ASP A 225 -0.96 -42.10 20.74
N THR A 226 -0.02 -42.19 21.69
CA THR A 226 1.11 -41.27 21.81
C THR A 226 2.07 -41.42 20.64
N ILE A 227 2.30 -42.66 20.19
CA ILE A 227 3.14 -42.97 19.04
C ILE A 227 2.53 -42.39 17.75
N ARG A 228 1.21 -42.51 17.54
CA ARG A 228 0.52 -41.92 16.38
C ARG A 228 0.61 -40.39 16.33
N LEU A 229 0.61 -39.72 17.48
CA LEU A 229 0.78 -38.26 17.57
C LEU A 229 2.21 -37.84 17.22
N ILE A 230 3.22 -38.55 17.72
CA ILE A 230 4.63 -38.29 17.39
C ILE A 230 4.92 -38.61 15.91
N GLU A 231 4.36 -39.68 15.35
CA GLU A 231 4.43 -40.00 13.92
C GLU A 231 3.83 -38.88 13.05
N LYS A 232 2.76 -38.22 13.53
CA LYS A 232 2.11 -37.09 12.84
C LYS A 232 2.93 -35.79 12.95
N GLN A 233 3.62 -35.58 14.07
CA GLN A 233 4.51 -34.44 14.31
C GLN A 233 5.84 -34.57 13.56
N ALA A 234 6.52 -35.71 13.64
CA ALA A 234 7.71 -36.01 12.84
C ALA A 234 7.39 -36.24 11.34
N GLY A 235 6.10 -36.38 11.00
CA GLY A 235 5.57 -36.49 9.65
C GLY A 235 5.39 -35.15 8.88
N GLY A 236 5.47 -34.00 9.55
CA GLY A 236 5.48 -32.65 8.93
C GLY A 236 6.46 -31.73 9.67
N PRO A 237 6.60 -30.42 9.37
CA PRO A 237 6.46 -29.64 8.14
C PRO A 237 7.82 -29.36 7.45
N LEU A 238 8.91 -30.12 7.69
CA LEU A 238 10.21 -29.84 7.05
C LEU A 238 10.33 -30.36 5.59
N ILE A 239 9.73 -31.52 5.29
CA ILE A 239 9.79 -32.13 3.92
C ILE A 239 8.98 -31.32 2.90
N THR A 240 7.94 -30.61 3.34
CA THR A 240 7.10 -29.78 2.47
C THR A 240 7.84 -28.53 1.99
N SER A 241 8.81 -28.03 2.76
CA SER A 241 9.64 -26.87 2.39
C SER A 241 10.54 -27.15 1.17
N ILE A 242 10.99 -28.39 0.97
CA ILE A 242 11.90 -28.76 -0.14
C ILE A 242 11.16 -29.24 -1.40
N ARG A 243 9.82 -29.30 -1.38
CA ARG A 243 9.03 -29.57 -2.59
C ARG A 243 8.90 -28.34 -3.51
N GLY A 244 9.33 -27.15 -3.07
CA GLY A 244 9.27 -25.91 -3.85
C GLY A 244 10.55 -25.47 -4.57
N THR A 245 11.68 -26.19 -4.46
CA THR A 245 13.01 -25.67 -4.84
C THR A 245 13.60 -26.22 -6.14
N THR A 246 12.80 -26.37 -7.19
CA THR A 246 13.35 -26.38 -8.57
C THR A 246 12.40 -25.66 -9.52
N ALA A 247 12.38 -24.34 -9.43
CA ALA A 247 11.92 -23.49 -10.51
C ALA A 247 13.06 -22.51 -10.85
N CYS A 248 14.01 -22.96 -11.69
CA CYS A 248 14.85 -22.00 -12.42
C CYS A 248 13.95 -21.34 -13.47
N ARG A 249 13.36 -20.19 -13.11
CA ARG A 249 12.58 -19.37 -14.03
C ARG A 249 13.54 -18.75 -15.04
N ARG A 250 13.31 -18.96 -16.35
CA ARG A 250 13.96 -18.15 -17.40
C ARG A 250 13.40 -16.73 -17.29
N GLU A 251 14.17 -15.82 -16.69
CA GLU A 251 13.93 -14.38 -16.87
C GLU A 251 14.48 -13.94 -18.23
N ARG A 252 13.70 -13.07 -18.91
CA ARG A 252 13.94 -12.67 -20.30
C ARG A 252 15.08 -11.67 -20.46
N ASP A 253 15.65 -11.15 -19.37
CA ASP A 253 16.74 -10.19 -19.39
C ASP A 253 17.96 -10.70 -18.61
N GLY A 254 18.72 -11.60 -19.25
CA GLY A 254 20.19 -11.69 -19.26
C GLY A 254 21.08 -11.59 -18.00
N GLN A 255 20.62 -11.29 -16.78
CA GLN A 255 21.50 -11.00 -15.62
C GLN A 255 20.90 -11.34 -14.24
N SER A 256 20.49 -12.58 -13.97
CA SER A 256 20.56 -13.19 -12.63
C SER A 256 20.03 -14.63 -12.68
N VAL A 257 20.62 -15.55 -11.93
CA VAL A 257 19.89 -16.70 -11.39
C VAL A 257 20.02 -16.58 -9.88
N THR A 258 18.94 -16.12 -9.25
CA THR A 258 18.86 -16.03 -7.79
C THR A 258 18.27 -17.35 -7.29
N THR A 259 19.05 -18.14 -6.56
CA THR A 259 18.55 -19.36 -5.90
C THR A 259 17.94 -18.97 -4.56
N TYR A 260 16.61 -19.00 -4.44
CA TYR A 260 15.92 -18.75 -3.17
C TYR A 260 15.86 -20.04 -2.33
N LEU A 261 16.34 -19.97 -1.09
CA LEU A 261 16.01 -20.94 -0.03
C LEU A 261 15.11 -20.24 0.99
N ALA A 262 13.82 -20.55 0.96
CA ALA A 262 12.88 -20.11 1.97
C ALA A 262 12.85 -21.14 3.11
N ALA A 263 13.63 -20.92 4.17
CA ALA A 263 13.46 -21.61 5.44
C ALA A 263 12.53 -20.77 6.32
N LYS A 264 11.36 -21.32 6.68
CA LYS A 264 10.44 -20.72 7.64
C LYS A 264 10.81 -21.30 9.00
N ASN A 265 11.50 -20.53 9.85
CA ASN A 265 11.73 -20.90 11.25
C ASN A 265 10.64 -20.24 12.11
N ASP A 266 9.86 -21.07 12.81
CA ASP A 266 9.01 -20.63 13.92
C ASP A 266 9.79 -20.89 15.23
N GLY A 267 10.00 -19.85 16.05
CA GLY A 267 10.33 -19.99 17.49
C GLY A 267 11.68 -19.45 17.99
N GLY A 268 11.64 -18.29 18.68
CA GLY A 268 12.33 -17.94 19.94
C GLY A 268 13.87 -17.92 20.05
N GLY A 269 14.44 -16.76 20.42
CA GLY A 269 15.75 -16.68 21.11
C GLY A 269 16.74 -15.63 20.59
N SER A 270 17.18 -14.74 21.47
CA SER A 270 18.13 -13.63 21.27
C SER A 270 19.55 -14.05 20.88
N TYR A 271 20.25 -13.29 20.02
CA TYR A 271 21.57 -12.65 20.26
C TYR A 271 22.17 -12.04 18.97
N HIS A 272 22.77 -10.86 19.12
CA HIS A 272 23.41 -10.04 18.08
C HIS A 272 24.63 -10.67 17.39
N LYS A 273 24.81 -10.38 16.08
CA LYS A 273 26.12 -9.91 15.52
C LYS A 273 25.96 -9.15 14.19
N GLN A 274 26.82 -8.14 14.05
CA GLN A 274 26.81 -7.05 13.06
C GLN A 274 27.55 -7.37 11.74
N LYS A 275 27.09 -6.70 10.64
CA LYS A 275 27.87 -6.06 9.52
C LYS A 275 28.52 -6.92 8.41
N PRO A 276 28.92 -6.35 7.22
CA PRO A 276 28.57 -5.06 6.57
C PRO A 276 28.43 -5.07 5.00
N CYS A 277 28.14 -3.87 4.46
CA CYS A 277 28.41 -3.31 3.10
C CYS A 277 27.53 -3.77 1.91
N ALA A 278 26.72 -2.94 1.22
CA ALA A 278 26.91 -1.61 0.58
C ALA A 278 27.74 -1.62 -0.72
N ARG A 279 27.09 -1.39 -1.89
CA ARG A 279 27.25 -0.17 -2.71
C ARG A 279 26.45 -0.21 -4.03
N HIS A 280 25.88 0.94 -4.34
CA HIS A 280 25.33 1.37 -5.64
C HIS A 280 26.42 1.66 -6.67
N SER A 281 26.04 1.68 -7.95
CA SER A 281 26.63 2.56 -8.95
C SER A 281 25.54 3.19 -9.81
N ALA A 282 25.33 4.49 -9.61
CA ALA A 282 24.65 5.38 -10.56
C ALA A 282 25.65 5.74 -11.69
N SER A 283 25.19 5.75 -12.93
CA SER A 283 25.97 6.17 -14.09
C SER A 283 25.82 7.68 -14.31
N ILE A 284 26.94 8.38 -14.17
CA ILE A 284 27.18 9.72 -14.70
C ILE A 284 27.41 9.61 -16.20
N THR A 285 26.65 10.35 -17.01
CA THR A 285 26.93 10.57 -18.43
C THR A 285 27.52 11.96 -18.61
N SER A 286 28.79 12.04 -19.05
CA SER A 286 29.35 13.21 -19.71
C SER A 286 29.60 12.85 -21.18
N PRO A 287 29.22 13.71 -22.15
CA PRO A 287 29.70 13.59 -23.52
C PRO A 287 30.96 14.43 -23.72
N ALA A 288 31.95 13.84 -24.39
CA ALA A 288 33.09 14.54 -24.96
C ALA A 288 32.74 15.04 -26.36
N LEU A 289 33.15 16.27 -26.70
CA LEU A 289 33.22 16.78 -28.07
C LEU A 289 34.59 17.40 -28.31
N TYR A 290 35.17 17.01 -29.44
CA TYR A 290 36.40 17.47 -30.06
C TYR A 290 36.31 18.93 -30.53
N SER A 291 37.39 19.72 -30.39
CA SER A 291 37.92 20.56 -31.48
C SER A 291 39.34 21.09 -31.17
N LYS A 292 40.23 20.96 -32.15
CA LYS A 292 41.56 21.60 -32.25
C LYS A 292 41.43 23.10 -32.56
N GLY A 293 42.46 23.91 -32.23
CA GLY A 293 42.72 25.16 -32.95
C GLY A 293 43.38 26.31 -32.15
N GLU A 294 44.72 26.33 -32.18
CA GLU A 294 45.64 27.49 -32.29
C GLU A 294 45.58 28.74 -31.38
N ALA A 295 46.76 29.35 -31.29
CA ALA A 295 47.24 30.38 -30.37
C ALA A 295 46.82 31.82 -30.73
N LEU A 296 46.92 32.76 -29.77
CA LEU A 296 47.62 34.05 -29.92
C LEU A 296 47.50 34.93 -28.64
N LEU A 297 48.67 35.37 -28.16
CA LEU A 297 49.06 36.67 -27.56
C LEU A 297 48.22 37.37 -26.45
N SER A 298 48.95 37.64 -25.37
CA SER A 298 48.87 38.64 -24.29
C SER A 298 48.45 40.08 -24.68
N PRO A 299 48.52 41.09 -23.78
CA PRO A 299 47.94 41.28 -22.42
C PRO A 299 47.22 42.66 -22.32
N THR A 300 46.69 43.08 -21.15
CA THR A 300 46.90 44.44 -20.56
C THR A 300 45.97 44.80 -19.39
N LEU A 301 46.58 45.47 -18.38
CA LEU A 301 46.11 46.45 -17.37
C LEU A 301 44.90 46.11 -16.46
N GLY A 302 44.88 46.41 -15.15
CA GLY A 302 45.72 47.17 -14.22
C GLY A 302 44.82 47.48 -12.99
N THR A 303 45.22 47.29 -11.73
CA THR A 303 45.71 48.29 -10.77
C THR A 303 45.68 47.61 -9.38
N CYS A 304 46.77 47.43 -8.63
CA CYS A 304 47.63 48.36 -7.87
C CYS A 304 47.05 48.80 -6.50
N THR A 305 47.52 48.19 -5.40
CA THR A 305 47.88 48.87 -4.13
C THR A 305 48.93 48.05 -3.37
N ARG A 306 49.79 48.77 -2.64
CA ARG A 306 51.21 48.48 -2.30
C ARG A 306 51.46 47.62 -1.04
N ARG A 307 52.63 46.94 -1.07
CA ARG A 307 53.44 46.38 0.05
C ARG A 307 54.04 47.48 0.97
N PRO A 308 54.72 47.13 2.08
CA PRO A 308 56.18 46.80 2.08
C PRO A 308 56.50 45.49 2.84
N ARG A 309 57.24 44.54 2.27
CA ARG A 309 58.72 44.36 2.23
C ARG A 309 59.31 43.64 3.45
N GLY A 310 59.98 42.52 3.16
CA GLY A 310 60.84 41.72 4.02
C GLY A 310 61.27 40.46 3.29
N GLU A 311 62.22 40.60 2.35
CA GLU A 311 63.00 39.51 1.73
C GLU A 311 63.93 38.90 2.82
N SER A 312 64.44 37.67 2.80
CA SER A 312 64.92 36.86 1.69
C SER A 312 65.31 35.42 2.15
N LEU A 313 65.42 34.54 1.15
CA LEU A 313 66.39 33.43 1.00
C LEU A 313 66.24 32.10 1.75
N SER A 314 65.57 31.19 1.02
CA SER A 314 65.85 29.77 0.78
C SER A 314 67.29 29.28 1.03
N LEU A 315 67.42 28.16 1.76
CA LEU A 315 68.42 27.12 1.54
C LEU A 315 67.88 25.74 1.99
N ARG A 316 68.43 24.70 1.35
CA ARG A 316 67.86 23.37 1.06
C ARG A 316 68.03 22.35 2.22
N PHE A 317 67.04 21.43 2.33
CA PHE A 317 67.03 19.97 2.63
C PHE A 317 68.17 19.33 3.50
N PRO A 318 67.98 18.14 4.12
CA PRO A 318 66.77 17.48 4.67
C PRO A 318 67.00 16.76 6.04
N LEU A 319 65.96 16.05 6.50
CA LEU A 319 66.08 14.79 7.27
C LEU A 319 66.35 14.87 8.79
N LEU A 320 65.34 15.23 9.60
CA LEU A 320 65.14 14.63 10.94
C LEU A 320 63.77 15.02 11.53
N LEU A 321 62.71 14.26 11.25
CA LEU A 321 61.45 14.36 12.02
C LEU A 321 60.58 13.11 11.85
N LEU A 322 61.20 11.94 12.06
CA LEU A 322 60.53 10.74 12.52
C LEU A 322 60.87 10.63 14.01
N LEU A 323 60.06 11.25 14.88
CA LEU A 323 59.95 11.01 16.35
C LEU A 323 59.05 12.07 17.00
N LEU A 324 57.81 12.22 16.51
CA LEU A 324 56.75 12.90 17.27
C LEU A 324 55.65 11.87 17.60
N PRO A 325 55.25 11.73 18.88
CA PRO A 325 54.16 10.84 19.24
C PRO A 325 52.84 11.38 18.67
N PRO A 326 51.85 10.51 18.40
CA PRO A 326 50.52 10.97 17.97
C PRO A 326 49.95 11.92 19.04
N PRO A 327 49.20 12.97 18.64
CA PRO A 327 48.65 13.89 19.62
C PRO A 327 47.70 13.12 20.55
N ALA A 328 47.87 13.34 21.84
CA ALA A 328 47.02 12.78 22.88
C ALA A 328 45.54 13.08 22.56
N VAL A 329 44.71 12.05 22.60
CA VAL A 329 43.26 12.20 22.58
C VAL A 329 42.88 12.96 23.85
N LEU A 330 42.57 14.25 23.70
CA LEU A 330 41.98 15.04 24.77
C LEU A 330 40.62 14.43 25.13
N PRO A 331 40.29 14.29 26.43
CA PRO A 331 38.93 13.94 26.84
C PRO A 331 37.97 15.01 26.31
N ALA A 332 36.84 14.57 25.76
CA ALA A 332 35.82 15.43 25.20
C ALA A 332 35.43 16.52 26.20
N ASP A 333 35.46 17.77 25.76
CA ASP A 333 34.98 18.92 26.51
C ASP A 333 33.50 18.70 26.88
N PRO A 334 33.13 18.67 28.18
CA PRO A 334 31.74 18.50 28.61
C PRO A 334 30.84 19.70 28.28
N ARG A 335 31.37 20.76 27.62
CA ARG A 335 30.62 21.94 27.19
C ARG A 335 30.43 22.07 25.67
N ALA A 336 30.81 21.07 24.87
CA ALA A 336 30.44 21.05 23.46
C ALA A 336 28.91 20.82 23.33
N PRO A 337 28.16 21.66 22.59
CA PRO A 337 26.73 21.45 22.41
C PRO A 337 26.50 20.07 21.81
N ALA A 338 25.59 19.29 22.44
CA ALA A 338 25.25 17.96 21.97
C ALA A 338 24.96 18.02 20.46
N LEU A 339 25.66 17.20 19.67
CA LEU A 339 25.57 17.21 18.22
C LEU A 339 24.15 16.81 17.80
N VAL A 340 23.29 17.80 17.53
CA VAL A 340 21.88 17.56 17.16
C VAL A 340 21.83 17.04 15.72
N ASN A 341 20.99 16.05 15.47
CA ASN A 341 20.76 15.56 14.12
C ASN A 341 20.20 16.70 13.23
N PRO A 342 20.90 17.09 12.15
CA PRO A 342 20.51 18.23 11.33
C PRO A 342 19.15 18.05 10.63
N CYS A 343 18.73 16.80 10.38
CA CYS A 343 17.42 16.54 9.77
C CYS A 343 16.24 16.79 10.76
N CYS A 344 16.50 16.99 12.05
CA CYS A 344 15.47 17.38 13.03
C CYS A 344 14.90 18.79 12.81
N TYR A 345 15.58 19.61 12.01
CA TYR A 345 15.12 20.95 11.63
C TYR A 345 14.20 20.92 10.40
N PHE A 346 13.97 19.75 9.80
CA PHE A 346 13.26 19.58 8.53
C PHE A 346 13.75 20.57 7.44
N PRO A 347 15.08 20.62 7.17
CA PRO A 347 15.68 21.69 6.38
C PRO A 347 15.30 21.64 4.89
N CYS A 348 15.11 20.45 4.33
CA CYS A 348 14.82 20.26 2.92
C CYS A 348 13.36 20.59 2.60
N GLN A 349 13.13 21.65 1.83
CA GLN A 349 11.79 22.09 1.44
C GLN A 349 11.35 21.43 0.13
N ASN A 350 10.08 21.65 -0.23
CA ASN A 350 9.54 21.29 -1.56
C ASN A 350 9.76 19.83 -1.95
N GLN A 351 9.62 18.91 -0.99
CA GLN A 351 9.82 17.46 -1.15
C GLN A 351 11.28 17.00 -1.33
N GLY A 352 12.26 17.89 -1.12
CA GLY A 352 13.66 17.51 -1.05
C GLY A 352 13.92 16.51 0.08
N VAL A 353 14.82 15.55 -0.15
CA VAL A 353 15.11 14.48 0.82
C VAL A 353 16.34 14.82 1.64
N CYS A 354 16.19 14.89 2.97
CA CYS A 354 17.31 15.11 3.88
C CYS A 354 18.14 13.84 4.04
N VAL A 355 19.41 13.91 3.64
CA VAL A 355 20.38 12.83 3.82
C VAL A 355 21.47 13.30 4.77
N ARG A 356 21.71 12.54 5.84
CA ARG A 356 22.75 12.86 6.82
C ARG A 356 24.13 12.44 6.29
N PHE A 357 25.11 13.34 6.39
CA PHE A 357 26.50 13.13 6.00
C PHE A 357 27.43 13.39 7.19
N GLY A 358 28.43 12.54 7.39
CA GLY A 358 29.34 12.70 8.54
C GLY A 358 28.59 12.65 9.88
N ARG A 359 29.07 13.40 10.87
CA ARG A 359 28.47 13.42 12.22
C ARG A 359 27.37 14.48 12.38
N ASP A 360 27.60 15.65 11.79
CA ASP A 360 26.86 16.92 11.97
C ASP A 360 26.36 17.55 10.66
N HIS A 361 26.70 17.00 9.50
CA HIS A 361 26.34 17.59 8.20
C HIS A 361 25.10 16.92 7.60
N TYR A 362 24.44 17.64 6.69
CA TYR A 362 23.34 17.11 5.87
C TYR A 362 23.45 17.64 4.45
N GLN A 363 22.78 16.97 3.52
CA GLN A 363 22.50 17.50 2.19
C GLN A 363 21.06 17.21 1.83
N CYS A 364 20.45 18.10 1.05
CA CYS A 364 19.14 17.89 0.49
C CYS A 364 19.26 17.38 -0.95
N ASP A 365 18.68 16.22 -1.24
CA ASP A 365 18.48 15.80 -2.62
C ASP A 365 17.27 16.53 -3.20
N CYS A 366 17.52 17.48 -4.10
CA CYS A 366 16.50 18.29 -4.75
C CYS A 366 16.08 17.73 -6.12
N THR A 367 16.47 16.50 -6.48
CA THR A 367 16.23 15.91 -7.81
C THR A 367 14.75 15.97 -8.20
N ARG A 368 14.46 16.63 -9.34
CA ARG A 368 13.11 16.81 -9.91
C ARG A 368 12.09 17.45 -8.97
N THR A 369 12.53 18.19 -7.96
CA THR A 369 11.63 19.02 -7.13
C THR A 369 11.19 20.29 -7.87
N GLY A 370 11.94 20.69 -8.92
CA GLY A 370 11.80 21.99 -9.57
C GLY A 370 12.47 23.14 -8.80
N TYR A 371 13.26 22.79 -7.77
CA TYR A 371 14.03 23.71 -6.94
C TYR A 371 15.49 23.26 -6.84
N SER A 372 16.36 24.20 -6.50
CA SER A 372 17.80 24.02 -6.30
C SER A 372 18.28 24.71 -5.01
N GLY A 373 19.59 24.66 -4.76
CA GLY A 373 20.23 25.21 -3.56
C GLY A 373 20.28 24.22 -2.39
N PRO A 374 20.94 24.58 -1.28
CA PRO A 374 21.26 23.67 -0.18
C PRO A 374 20.03 23.08 0.52
N ASN A 375 18.90 23.79 0.49
CA ASN A 375 17.63 23.42 1.14
C ASN A 375 16.47 23.23 0.15
N CYS A 376 16.73 23.17 -1.16
CA CYS A 376 15.72 23.10 -2.22
C CYS A 376 14.71 24.27 -2.19
N THR A 377 15.21 25.49 -2.07
CA THR A 377 14.40 26.72 -1.93
C THR A 377 14.49 27.66 -3.12
N VAL A 378 15.50 27.50 -4.00
CA VAL A 378 15.67 28.37 -5.17
C VAL A 378 14.86 27.79 -6.34
N PRO A 379 13.73 28.40 -6.74
CA PRO A 379 12.88 27.83 -7.78
C PRO A 379 13.53 27.95 -9.16
N GLU A 380 13.33 26.94 -10.00
CA GLU A 380 13.55 27.08 -11.44
C GLU A 380 12.52 28.06 -12.06
N LEU A 381 12.82 28.62 -13.22
CA LEU A 381 11.97 29.61 -13.89
C LEU A 381 10.51 29.14 -14.05
N TRP A 382 10.31 27.91 -14.53
CA TRP A 382 8.97 27.33 -14.72
C TRP A 382 8.26 27.03 -13.39
N THR A 383 9.01 26.62 -12.37
CA THR A 383 8.47 26.40 -11.02
C THR A 383 8.00 27.71 -10.41
N TRP A 384 8.80 28.77 -10.52
CA TRP A 384 8.45 30.11 -10.06
C TRP A 384 7.19 30.63 -10.77
N LEU A 385 7.12 30.50 -12.10
CA LEU A 385 5.97 30.94 -12.88
C LEU A 385 4.69 30.19 -12.47
N ARG A 386 4.77 28.86 -12.39
CA ARG A 386 3.65 28.01 -11.98
C ARG A 386 3.14 28.36 -10.59
N ASN A 387 4.05 28.57 -9.64
CA ASN A 387 3.66 28.88 -8.26
C ASN A 387 3.08 30.29 -8.12
N SER A 388 3.61 31.26 -8.87
CA SER A 388 3.09 32.63 -8.88
C SER A 388 1.69 32.73 -9.50
N LEU A 389 1.38 31.89 -10.49
CA LEU A 389 0.07 31.85 -11.14
C LEU A 389 -0.94 30.93 -10.44
N ARG A 390 -0.50 30.05 -9.53
CA ARG A 390 -1.37 29.06 -8.87
C ARG A 390 -2.28 29.76 -7.84
N PRO A 391 -3.61 29.74 -8.02
CA PRO A 391 -4.54 30.23 -7.01
C PRO A 391 -4.45 29.43 -5.70
N SER A 392 -4.88 30.03 -4.60
CA SER A 392 -4.96 29.32 -3.32
C SER A 392 -6.01 28.19 -3.37
N PRO A 393 -5.86 27.12 -2.58
CA PRO A 393 -6.87 26.07 -2.52
C PRO A 393 -8.23 26.59 -2.06
N ALA A 394 -8.26 27.55 -1.12
CA ALA A 394 -9.48 28.26 -0.72
C ALA A 394 -10.20 28.95 -1.90
N PHE A 395 -9.45 29.56 -2.83
CA PHE A 395 -10.03 30.16 -4.03
C PHE A 395 -10.59 29.10 -4.99
N PHE A 396 -9.89 27.98 -5.18
CA PHE A 396 -10.42 26.86 -5.97
C PHE A 396 -11.69 26.27 -5.36
N HIS A 397 -11.74 26.11 -4.04
CA HIS A 397 -12.94 25.67 -3.33
C HIS A 397 -14.10 26.63 -3.60
N PHE A 398 -13.87 27.94 -3.43
CA PHE A 398 -14.87 28.96 -3.74
C PHE A 398 -15.40 28.82 -5.18
N LEU A 399 -14.51 28.68 -6.17
CA LEU A 399 -14.93 28.51 -7.56
C LEU A 399 -15.77 27.25 -7.76
N LEU A 400 -15.38 26.13 -7.14
CA LEU A 400 -16.07 24.83 -7.27
C LEU A 400 -17.41 24.76 -6.52
N THR A 401 -17.69 25.67 -5.59
CA THR A 401 -18.93 25.69 -4.80
C THR A 401 -19.83 26.90 -5.08
N HIS A 402 -19.48 27.76 -6.04
CA HIS A 402 -20.27 28.95 -6.41
C HIS A 402 -20.60 28.96 -7.91
N GLY A 403 -21.61 29.74 -8.31
CA GLY A 403 -21.96 29.91 -9.73
C GLY A 403 -22.58 28.65 -10.36
N ARG A 404 -23.63 28.10 -9.76
CA ARG A 404 -24.24 26.84 -10.20
C ARG A 404 -24.60 26.79 -11.70
N TRP A 405 -25.16 27.88 -12.25
CA TRP A 405 -25.50 27.99 -13.67
C TRP A 405 -24.29 27.78 -14.61
N PHE A 406 -23.11 28.27 -14.20
CA PHE A 406 -21.87 28.11 -14.95
C PHE A 406 -21.42 26.66 -14.94
N TRP A 407 -21.51 26.00 -13.78
CA TRP A 407 -21.17 24.58 -13.66
C TRP A 407 -22.14 23.67 -14.40
N GLU A 408 -23.43 24.01 -14.47
CA GLU A 408 -24.41 23.27 -15.29
C GLU A 408 -24.02 23.28 -16.77
N PHE A 409 -23.55 24.42 -17.30
CA PHE A 409 -22.98 24.50 -18.64
C PHE A 409 -21.70 23.66 -18.79
N ILE A 410 -20.75 23.77 -17.84
CA ILE A 410 -19.50 23.00 -17.88
C ILE A 410 -19.77 21.49 -17.85
N ASN A 411 -20.66 21.04 -16.96
CA ASN A 411 -21.00 19.63 -16.75
C ASN A 411 -21.66 18.99 -17.98
N ALA A 412 -22.37 19.77 -18.80
CA ALA A 412 -22.99 19.32 -20.04
C ALA A 412 -22.02 19.26 -21.24
N SER A 413 -20.76 19.65 -21.06
CA SER A 413 -19.76 19.76 -22.13
C SER A 413 -18.54 18.85 -21.91
N PHE A 414 -17.68 18.73 -22.93
CA PHE A 414 -16.38 18.04 -22.83
C PHE A 414 -15.42 18.69 -21.82
N ILE A 415 -15.71 19.92 -21.37
CA ILE A 415 -14.89 20.63 -20.39
C ILE A 415 -14.94 19.90 -19.05
N ARG A 416 -16.06 19.24 -18.70
CA ARG A 416 -16.16 18.37 -17.52
C ARG A 416 -15.04 17.33 -17.50
N ASP A 417 -14.87 16.60 -18.59
CA ASP A 417 -13.87 15.53 -18.72
C ASP A 417 -12.44 16.09 -18.70
N THR A 418 -12.25 17.28 -19.28
CA THR A 418 -10.96 18.00 -19.23
C THR A 418 -10.60 18.39 -17.80
N LEU A 419 -11.53 19.00 -17.06
CA LEU A 419 -11.33 19.38 -15.66
C LEU A 419 -11.14 18.15 -14.77
N MET A 420 -11.93 17.10 -14.98
CA MET A 420 -11.79 15.86 -14.23
C MET A 420 -10.39 15.26 -14.45
N ARG A 421 -9.90 15.19 -15.69
CA ARG A 421 -8.52 14.74 -15.97
C ARG A 421 -7.47 15.59 -15.24
N VAL A 422 -7.63 16.91 -15.22
CA VAL A 422 -6.74 17.82 -14.47
C VAL A 422 -6.79 17.51 -12.97
N VAL A 423 -7.98 17.35 -12.39
CA VAL A 423 -8.13 16.97 -10.97
C VAL A 423 -7.41 15.66 -10.68
N LEU A 424 -7.63 14.62 -11.50
CA LEU A 424 -7.04 13.30 -11.29
C LEU A 424 -5.51 13.33 -11.37
N THR A 425 -4.95 14.00 -12.37
CA THR A 425 -3.49 14.07 -12.57
C THR A 425 -2.81 14.94 -11.50
N VAL A 426 -3.33 16.14 -11.22
CA VAL A 426 -2.75 17.06 -10.22
C VAL A 426 -2.79 16.45 -8.82
N ARG A 427 -3.90 15.82 -8.43
CA ARG A 427 -4.05 15.22 -7.10
C ARG A 427 -3.18 13.97 -6.96
N SER A 428 -3.17 13.07 -7.95
CA SER A 428 -2.43 11.81 -7.85
C SER A 428 -0.92 11.98 -7.85
N ASN A 429 -0.39 13.02 -8.52
CA ASN A 429 1.05 13.32 -8.55
C ASN A 429 1.64 13.67 -7.17
N LEU A 430 0.80 14.00 -6.17
CA LEU A 430 1.27 14.26 -4.81
C LEU A 430 1.64 12.97 -4.06
N ILE A 431 1.14 11.81 -4.49
CA ILE A 431 1.40 10.52 -3.84
C ILE A 431 2.54 9.78 -4.58
N PRO A 432 3.65 9.45 -3.89
CA PRO A 432 4.76 8.74 -4.48
C PRO A 432 4.33 7.31 -4.86
N SER A 433 4.64 6.92 -6.09
CA SER A 433 4.35 5.60 -6.63
C SER A 433 5.49 5.18 -7.55
N PRO A 434 6.34 4.19 -7.17
CA PRO A 434 6.19 3.24 -6.07
C PRO A 434 6.28 3.87 -4.66
N PRO A 435 5.78 3.18 -3.61
CA PRO A 435 5.86 3.67 -2.23
C PRO A 435 7.30 3.80 -1.75
N THR A 436 7.54 4.72 -0.81
CA THR A 436 8.88 5.13 -0.37
C THR A 436 9.24 4.56 1.01
N TYR A 437 8.61 5.09 2.06
CA TYR A 437 8.99 4.87 3.45
C TYR A 437 7.96 4.03 4.19
N ASN A 438 8.35 3.44 5.33
CA ASN A 438 7.44 2.79 6.26
C ASN A 438 7.86 3.05 7.70
N LEU A 439 7.21 2.41 8.68
CA LEU A 439 7.52 2.62 10.10
C LEU A 439 8.99 2.27 10.44
N ALA A 440 9.58 1.30 9.75
CA ALA A 440 10.93 0.81 10.01
C ALA A 440 12.02 1.57 9.23
N HIS A 441 11.68 2.10 8.06
CA HIS A 441 12.64 2.71 7.12
C HIS A 441 12.19 4.10 6.70
N ASP A 442 12.95 5.11 7.14
CA ASP A 442 12.81 6.52 6.75
C ASP A 442 13.61 6.86 5.47
N TYR A 443 14.01 5.84 4.72
CA TYR A 443 14.71 5.91 3.45
C TYR A 443 14.16 4.83 2.51
N ILE A 444 14.32 5.01 1.19
CA ILE A 444 13.87 4.02 0.21
C ILE A 444 14.68 2.73 0.40
N SER A 445 13.98 1.62 0.62
CA SER A 445 14.58 0.30 0.78
C SER A 445 13.77 -0.75 0.03
N TRP A 446 14.41 -1.86 -0.34
CA TRP A 446 13.72 -2.98 -0.96
C TRP A 446 12.67 -3.60 -0.04
N GLU A 447 12.93 -3.62 1.27
CA GLU A 447 11.99 -4.10 2.27
C GLU A 447 10.72 -3.23 2.32
N SER A 448 10.86 -1.90 2.32
CA SER A 448 9.72 -0.97 2.28
C SER A 448 8.87 -1.15 1.01
N PHE A 449 9.54 -1.41 -0.12
CA PHE A 449 8.87 -1.68 -1.38
C PHE A 449 8.13 -3.02 -1.39
N SER A 450 8.79 -4.10 -0.99
CA SER A 450 8.32 -5.48 -1.19
C SER A 450 7.39 -5.99 -0.08
N ASN A 451 7.62 -5.60 1.18
CA ASN A 451 6.81 -6.06 2.30
C ASN A 451 5.51 -5.24 2.42
N VAL A 452 4.43 -5.81 1.88
CA VAL A 452 3.08 -5.26 1.89
C VAL A 452 2.36 -5.38 3.24
N SER A 453 3.00 -5.96 4.26
CA SER A 453 2.41 -5.93 5.62
C SER A 453 2.52 -4.53 6.23
N TYR A 454 3.35 -3.65 5.69
CA TYR A 454 3.51 -2.28 6.17
C TYR A 454 2.53 -1.31 5.50
N TYR A 455 1.98 -0.41 6.29
CA TYR A 455 1.55 0.89 5.77
C TYR A 455 2.77 1.68 5.28
N THR A 456 2.62 2.40 4.16
CA THR A 456 3.63 3.37 3.74
C THR A 456 3.48 4.66 4.55
N ARG A 457 4.45 5.56 4.42
CA ARG A 457 4.31 6.96 4.84
C ARG A 457 4.86 7.92 3.79
N ILE A 458 4.34 9.14 3.78
CA ILE A 458 4.72 10.17 2.80
C ILE A 458 5.89 10.99 3.32
N LEU A 459 5.87 11.34 4.60
CA LEU A 459 6.99 11.95 5.30
C LEU A 459 7.69 10.90 6.17
N PRO A 460 9.03 10.95 6.28
CA PRO A 460 9.75 10.09 7.22
C PRO A 460 9.36 10.44 8.66
N SER A 461 9.65 9.54 9.59
CA SER A 461 9.45 9.76 11.03
C SER A 461 10.25 10.96 11.53
N VAL A 462 9.80 11.60 12.61
CA VAL A 462 10.67 12.52 13.36
C VAL A 462 11.87 11.70 13.86
N PRO A 463 13.12 12.06 13.54
CA PRO A 463 14.28 11.27 13.97
C PRO A 463 14.30 11.04 15.48
N LYS A 464 14.69 9.83 15.92
CA LYS A 464 14.65 9.44 17.34
C LYS A 464 15.60 10.27 18.21
N ASP A 465 16.68 10.79 17.62
CA ASP A 465 17.73 11.59 18.24
C ASP A 465 17.45 13.11 18.19
N CYS A 466 16.19 13.52 17.94
CA CYS A 466 15.78 14.92 18.03
C CYS A 466 15.61 15.39 19.48
N PRO A 467 15.88 16.69 19.77
CA PRO A 467 15.80 17.23 21.12
C PRO A 467 14.36 17.29 21.67
N LYS A 468 13.36 17.28 20.79
CA LYS A 468 11.93 17.30 21.14
C LYS A 468 11.14 16.28 20.33
N PRO A 469 9.94 15.88 20.79
CA PRO A 469 9.10 14.90 20.09
C PRO A 469 8.72 15.29 18.65
N MET A 470 8.66 16.60 18.36
CA MET A 470 8.30 17.16 17.04
C MET A 470 9.50 17.82 16.34
N GLY A 471 10.71 17.27 16.53
CA GLY A 471 11.93 17.81 15.97
C GLY A 471 12.59 18.80 16.93
N THR A 472 12.50 20.10 16.65
CA THR A 472 13.19 21.16 17.43
C THR A 472 12.24 22.18 18.08
N LYS A 473 10.96 22.19 17.68
CA LYS A 473 9.92 23.12 18.15
C LYS A 473 9.01 22.49 19.22
N GLY A 474 8.24 23.33 19.93
CA GLY A 474 7.33 22.91 20.99
C GLY A 474 7.99 22.62 22.35
N LYS A 475 7.28 21.91 23.21
CA LYS A 475 7.76 21.48 24.55
C LYS A 475 8.54 20.15 24.50
N LYS A 476 9.23 19.82 25.60
CA LYS A 476 9.95 18.53 25.75
C LYS A 476 9.01 17.33 25.83
N GLN A 477 7.81 17.53 26.35
CA GLN A 477 6.74 16.53 26.40
C GLN A 477 5.53 17.10 25.66
N LEU A 478 4.88 16.25 24.88
CA LEU A 478 3.63 16.62 24.20
C LEU A 478 2.48 16.70 25.21
N PRO A 479 1.41 17.44 24.90
CA PRO A 479 0.22 17.50 25.76
C PRO A 479 -0.34 16.10 26.02
N ASP A 480 -0.99 15.89 27.15
CA ASP A 480 -1.63 14.61 27.43
C ASP A 480 -2.76 14.33 26.39
N ALA A 481 -2.82 13.10 25.89
CA ALA A 481 -3.75 12.74 24.82
C ALA A 481 -5.22 12.72 25.31
N GLU A 482 -5.46 12.30 26.55
CA GLU A 482 -6.79 12.32 27.16
C GLU A 482 -7.25 13.76 27.40
N LEU A 483 -6.35 14.62 27.87
CA LEU A 483 -6.61 16.06 28.02
C LEU A 483 -7.02 16.68 26.68
N LEU A 484 -6.26 16.42 25.61
CA LEU A 484 -6.58 16.92 24.26
C LEU A 484 -7.95 16.40 23.80
N GLY A 485 -8.23 15.11 24.00
CA GLY A 485 -9.50 14.50 23.68
C GLY A 485 -10.67 15.19 24.39
N ARG A 486 -10.60 15.33 25.71
CA ARG A 486 -11.68 15.91 26.52
C ARG A 486 -11.90 17.40 26.28
N HIS A 487 -10.85 18.18 26.09
CA HIS A 487 -10.97 19.63 25.98
C HIS A 487 -11.36 20.09 24.57
N PHE A 488 -10.82 19.44 23.54
CA PHE A 488 -10.92 19.92 22.17
C PHE A 488 -11.69 19.01 21.22
N LEU A 489 -11.83 17.71 21.50
CA LEU A 489 -12.48 16.78 20.59
C LEU A 489 -13.86 16.31 21.08
N LEU A 490 -14.05 16.19 22.40
CA LEU A 490 -15.29 15.75 23.01
C LEU A 490 -16.47 16.67 22.64
N ARG A 491 -17.57 16.04 22.21
CA ARG A 491 -18.84 16.69 21.91
C ARG A 491 -19.45 17.26 23.18
N ARG A 492 -19.81 18.55 23.13
CA ARG A 492 -20.64 19.20 24.15
C ARG A 492 -22.10 19.28 23.71
N LYS A 493 -22.32 19.53 22.42
CA LYS A 493 -23.62 19.55 21.75
C LYS A 493 -23.41 19.00 20.35
N PHE A 494 -24.35 18.21 19.86
CA PHE A 494 -24.30 17.72 18.48
C PHE A 494 -24.26 18.87 17.48
N ILE A 495 -23.21 18.90 16.67
CA ILE A 495 -23.06 19.84 15.57
C ILE A 495 -23.35 19.05 14.28
N PRO A 496 -24.54 19.20 13.67
CA PRO A 496 -24.86 18.50 12.44
C PRO A 496 -23.98 19.00 11.30
N ASP A 497 -23.70 18.13 10.33
CA ASP A 497 -23.01 18.54 9.12
C ASP A 497 -23.87 19.54 8.29
N PRO A 498 -23.33 20.74 7.95
CA PRO A 498 -24.04 21.73 7.15
C PRO A 498 -24.32 21.26 5.70
N GLN A 499 -23.56 20.31 5.15
CA GLN A 499 -23.81 19.78 3.80
C GLN A 499 -25.01 18.82 3.76
N GLY A 500 -25.56 18.47 4.94
CA GLY A 500 -26.71 17.57 5.08
C GLY A 500 -26.35 16.10 4.93
N THR A 501 -25.10 15.73 5.20
CA THR A 501 -24.66 14.33 5.23
C THR A 501 -25.48 13.52 6.26
N ASN A 502 -25.76 12.26 5.94
CA ASN A 502 -26.58 11.37 6.75
C ASN A 502 -25.82 10.13 7.28
N LEU A 503 -26.47 9.27 8.05
CA LEU A 503 -25.85 8.06 8.57
C LEU A 503 -25.62 6.98 7.52
N MET A 504 -26.38 6.99 6.42
CA MET A 504 -26.11 6.11 5.28
C MET A 504 -24.70 6.40 4.72
N PHE A 505 -24.34 7.68 4.57
CA PHE A 505 -22.97 8.09 4.25
C PHE A 505 -21.96 7.67 5.31
N ALA A 506 -22.28 7.86 6.60
CA ALA A 506 -21.34 7.55 7.68
C ALA A 506 -21.01 6.05 7.75
N PHE A 507 -22.02 5.19 7.64
CA PHE A 507 -21.82 3.74 7.61
C PHE A 507 -21.21 3.27 6.28
N PHE A 508 -21.49 3.93 5.15
CA PHE A 508 -20.77 3.66 3.91
C PHE A 508 -19.29 3.95 4.05
N ALA A 509 -18.94 5.12 4.59
CA ALA A 509 -17.55 5.52 4.84
C ALA A 509 -16.84 4.48 5.70
N GLN A 510 -17.47 4.05 6.80
CA GLN A 510 -16.91 3.06 7.71
C GLN A 510 -16.75 1.69 7.02
N HIS A 511 -17.80 1.18 6.36
CA HIS A 511 -17.78 -0.10 5.66
C HIS A 511 -16.71 -0.12 4.55
N PHE A 512 -16.71 0.91 3.69
CA PHE A 512 -15.79 1.05 2.56
C PHE A 512 -14.33 1.12 3.01
N THR A 513 -14.02 1.92 4.03
CA THR A 513 -12.63 2.15 4.46
C THR A 513 -12.04 0.96 5.21
N HIS A 514 -12.87 0.19 5.93
CA HIS A 514 -12.42 -0.96 6.71
C HIS A 514 -11.99 -2.17 5.85
N GLN A 515 -12.08 -2.06 4.52
CA GLN A 515 -11.45 -3.01 3.61
C GLN A 515 -9.93 -2.81 3.50
N PHE A 516 -9.44 -1.58 3.66
CA PHE A 516 -8.03 -1.23 3.51
C PHE A 516 -7.39 -0.64 4.78
N PHE A 517 -8.19 -0.23 5.77
CA PHE A 517 -7.74 0.04 7.14
C PHE A 517 -8.03 -1.16 8.05
N LYS A 518 -7.03 -2.04 8.19
CA LYS A 518 -7.06 -3.22 9.05
C LYS A 518 -5.74 -3.30 9.82
N THR A 519 -5.50 -2.37 10.74
CA THR A 519 -4.26 -2.33 11.54
C THR A 519 -4.07 -3.65 12.28
N SER A 520 -2.87 -4.22 12.20
CA SER A 520 -2.56 -5.52 12.80
C SER A 520 -2.28 -5.37 14.30
N GLY A 521 -3.26 -5.66 15.15
CA GLY A 521 -3.06 -5.62 16.60
C GLY A 521 -1.94 -6.55 17.11
N LYS A 522 -1.61 -7.63 16.38
CA LYS A 522 -0.50 -8.54 16.73
C LYS A 522 0.88 -7.97 16.39
N MET A 523 1.00 -7.22 15.28
CA MET A 523 2.28 -6.65 14.84
C MET A 523 2.50 -5.23 15.35
N GLY A 524 1.44 -4.57 15.80
CA GLY A 524 1.46 -3.20 16.30
C GLY A 524 1.15 -2.17 15.20
N PRO A 525 1.27 -0.88 15.55
CA PRO A 525 1.04 0.25 14.63
C PRO A 525 1.90 0.18 13.38
N GLY A 526 1.42 0.78 12.30
CA GLY A 526 2.15 0.82 11.02
C GLY A 526 2.10 -0.49 10.20
N PHE A 527 1.44 -1.54 10.70
CA PHE A 527 1.20 -2.79 9.97
C PHE A 527 -0.28 -3.00 9.63
N THR A 528 -0.56 -3.61 8.49
CA THR A 528 -1.90 -3.91 7.99
C THR A 528 -2.10 -5.40 7.74
N LYS A 529 -3.33 -5.89 7.96
CA LYS A 529 -3.80 -7.19 7.47
C LYS A 529 -4.37 -7.11 6.05
N ALA A 530 -4.75 -5.92 5.59
CA ALA A 530 -5.32 -5.69 4.27
C ALA A 530 -4.23 -5.55 3.20
N LEU A 531 -3.64 -6.69 2.80
CA LEU A 531 -2.49 -6.74 1.90
C LEU A 531 -2.81 -6.26 0.46
N GLY A 532 -4.10 -6.15 0.09
CA GLY A 532 -4.54 -5.58 -1.18
C GLY A 532 -4.31 -4.08 -1.32
N HIS A 533 -4.18 -3.35 -0.20
CA HIS A 533 -3.90 -1.90 -0.17
C HIS A 533 -4.83 -1.03 -1.05
N GLY A 534 -6.11 -1.34 -1.13
CA GLY A 534 -7.05 -0.55 -1.91
C GLY A 534 -8.43 -1.18 -1.96
N VAL A 535 -9.15 -0.90 -3.05
CA VAL A 535 -10.50 -1.41 -3.28
C VAL A 535 -10.42 -2.82 -3.88
N ASP A 536 -10.22 -3.82 -3.03
CA ASP A 536 -10.18 -5.24 -3.42
C ASP A 536 -11.44 -6.02 -2.98
N LEU A 537 -12.35 -5.33 -2.27
CA LEU A 537 -13.54 -5.88 -1.64
C LEU A 537 -13.24 -7.01 -0.63
N GLY A 538 -12.05 -7.00 0.01
CA GLY A 538 -11.67 -7.96 1.04
C GLY A 538 -12.57 -7.93 2.29
N HIS A 539 -13.25 -6.81 2.54
CA HIS A 539 -14.31 -6.70 3.55
C HIS A 539 -15.57 -7.53 3.24
N ILE A 540 -15.81 -7.91 1.98
CA ILE A 540 -16.89 -8.82 1.57
C ILE A 540 -16.34 -10.24 1.42
N TYR A 541 -15.22 -10.38 0.72
CA TYR A 541 -14.69 -11.69 0.30
C TYR A 541 -13.64 -12.30 1.25
N GLY A 542 -13.16 -11.55 2.24
CA GLY A 542 -12.05 -11.94 3.12
C GLY A 542 -10.69 -11.42 2.65
N ASP A 543 -9.78 -11.23 3.61
CA ASP A 543 -8.39 -10.78 3.37
C ASP A 543 -7.40 -11.91 3.04
N ASN A 544 -7.89 -13.15 3.03
CA ASN A 544 -7.13 -14.34 2.69
C ASN A 544 -8.03 -15.36 1.97
N LEU A 545 -7.39 -16.24 1.20
CA LEU A 545 -8.08 -17.20 0.34
C LEU A 545 -8.89 -18.25 1.12
N GLU A 546 -8.40 -18.68 2.28
CA GLU A 546 -9.09 -19.65 3.14
C GLU A 546 -10.43 -19.09 3.61
N ARG A 547 -10.45 -17.85 4.11
CA ARG A 547 -11.68 -17.14 4.49
C ARG A 547 -12.62 -17.00 3.30
N GLN A 548 -12.11 -16.62 2.13
CA GLN A 548 -12.91 -16.52 0.91
C GLN A 548 -13.60 -17.84 0.57
N TYR A 549 -12.90 -18.96 0.66
CA TYR A 549 -13.46 -20.27 0.41
C TYR A 549 -14.54 -20.65 1.43
N HIS A 550 -14.36 -20.31 2.70
CA HIS A 550 -15.39 -20.57 3.70
C HIS A 550 -16.69 -19.78 3.48
N LEU A 551 -16.59 -18.58 2.90
CA LEU A 551 -17.71 -17.69 2.58
C LEU A 551 -18.39 -18.03 1.25
N ARG A 552 -17.70 -18.70 0.32
CA ARG A 552 -18.26 -19.08 -0.99
C ARG A 552 -19.19 -20.28 -0.90
N LEU A 553 -20.21 -20.27 -1.74
CA LEU A 553 -21.13 -21.39 -1.92
C LEU A 553 -20.51 -22.50 -2.78
N PHE A 554 -19.57 -22.14 -3.66
CA PHE A 554 -19.02 -23.02 -4.71
C PHE A 554 -20.08 -23.60 -5.65
N LYS A 555 -21.13 -22.81 -5.86
CA LYS A 555 -22.19 -23.06 -6.82
C LYS A 555 -22.58 -21.74 -7.46
N ASP A 556 -22.61 -21.72 -8.80
CA ASP A 556 -23.03 -20.59 -9.62
C ASP A 556 -22.27 -19.28 -9.32
N GLY A 557 -21.04 -19.38 -8.80
CA GLY A 557 -20.21 -18.24 -8.43
C GLY A 557 -20.60 -17.55 -7.13
N LYS A 558 -21.63 -18.03 -6.43
CA LYS A 558 -22.28 -17.29 -5.34
C LYS A 558 -21.52 -17.34 -4.01
N LEU A 559 -21.83 -16.37 -3.16
CA LEU A 559 -21.54 -16.40 -1.73
C LEU A 559 -22.62 -17.19 -0.99
N LYS A 560 -22.23 -17.85 0.11
CA LYS A 560 -23.18 -18.45 1.06
C LYS A 560 -24.07 -17.36 1.64
N TYR A 561 -25.27 -17.76 2.03
CA TYR A 561 -26.27 -16.90 2.65
C TYR A 561 -27.22 -17.77 3.48
N GLN A 562 -28.00 -17.12 4.34
CA GLN A 562 -29.15 -17.72 5.02
C GLN A 562 -30.41 -16.93 4.67
N VAL A 563 -31.57 -17.56 4.79
CA VAL A 563 -32.87 -16.91 4.57
C VAL A 563 -33.58 -16.82 5.92
N LEU A 564 -33.86 -15.59 6.35
CA LEU A 564 -34.60 -15.28 7.58
C LEU A 564 -35.78 -14.40 7.19
N ASP A 565 -36.99 -14.76 7.63
CA ASP A 565 -38.23 -14.04 7.30
C ASP A 565 -38.44 -13.78 5.80
N GLY A 566 -37.99 -14.73 4.97
CA GLY A 566 -38.10 -14.64 3.50
C GLY A 566 -37.14 -13.63 2.86
N GLU A 567 -36.09 -13.21 3.57
CA GLU A 567 -35.06 -12.27 3.14
C GLU A 567 -33.66 -12.88 3.20
N MET A 568 -32.76 -12.49 2.28
CA MET A 568 -31.39 -12.98 2.22
C MET A 568 -30.46 -12.21 3.16
N TYR A 569 -29.76 -12.92 4.04
CA TYR A 569 -28.74 -12.38 4.95
C TYR A 569 -27.43 -13.14 4.87
N PRO A 570 -26.31 -12.58 5.34
CA PRO A 570 -25.05 -13.29 5.45
C PRO A 570 -25.20 -14.58 6.27
N PRO A 571 -24.47 -15.66 5.94
CA PRO A 571 -24.60 -16.95 6.59
C PRO A 571 -24.17 -16.87 8.06
N SER A 572 -24.59 -17.83 8.88
CA SER A 572 -24.11 -17.87 10.26
C SER A 572 -22.65 -18.34 10.33
N VAL A 573 -21.92 -18.00 11.39
CA VAL A 573 -20.56 -18.54 11.66
C VAL A 573 -20.58 -20.07 11.79
N LYS A 574 -21.71 -20.67 12.16
CA LYS A 574 -21.88 -22.13 12.16
C LYS A 574 -21.81 -22.74 10.75
N GLU A 575 -22.34 -22.05 9.74
CA GLU A 575 -22.40 -22.53 8.35
C GLU A 575 -21.17 -22.12 7.51
N ALA A 576 -20.62 -20.95 7.82
CA ALA A 576 -19.38 -20.43 7.25
C ALA A 576 -18.39 -20.21 8.41
N PRO A 577 -17.59 -21.24 8.78
CA PRO A 577 -16.71 -21.18 9.94
C PRO A 577 -15.53 -20.24 9.68
N VAL A 578 -15.76 -18.96 9.90
CA VAL A 578 -14.76 -17.89 9.80
C VAL A 578 -14.69 -17.14 11.13
N LEU A 579 -13.51 -16.61 11.45
CA LEU A 579 -13.34 -15.79 12.65
C LEU A 579 -14.17 -14.50 12.54
N MET A 580 -15.04 -14.25 13.52
CA MET A 580 -15.75 -13.00 13.70
C MET A 580 -15.52 -12.49 15.13
N HIS A 581 -15.36 -11.18 15.29
CA HIS A 581 -15.19 -10.53 16.58
C HIS A 581 -16.55 -10.14 17.16
N TYR A 582 -17.17 -11.09 17.86
CA TYR A 582 -18.37 -10.87 18.67
C TYR A 582 -18.04 -10.97 20.17
N PRO A 583 -18.82 -10.32 21.06
CA PRO A 583 -18.73 -10.52 22.49
C PRO A 583 -18.82 -12.00 22.89
N ARG A 584 -18.06 -12.37 23.93
CA ARG A 584 -18.11 -13.74 24.47
C ARG A 584 -19.52 -14.05 24.95
N GLY A 585 -20.06 -15.20 24.56
CA GLY A 585 -21.40 -15.66 24.96
C GLY A 585 -22.46 -15.58 23.87
N ILE A 586 -22.24 -14.81 22.78
CA ILE A 586 -23.15 -14.82 21.64
C ILE A 586 -23.02 -16.18 20.91
N PRO A 587 -24.11 -16.93 20.72
CA PRO A 587 -24.04 -18.25 20.07
C PRO A 587 -23.71 -18.13 18.59
N LEU A 588 -22.96 -19.09 18.04
CA LEU A 588 -22.46 -19.08 16.65
C LEU A 588 -23.57 -19.00 15.59
N GLN A 589 -24.78 -19.44 15.92
CA GLN A 589 -25.96 -19.38 15.06
C GLN A 589 -26.48 -17.95 14.89
N LYS A 590 -26.27 -17.08 15.89
CA LYS A 590 -26.68 -15.67 15.88
C LYS A 590 -25.57 -14.73 15.37
N GLN A 591 -24.38 -15.26 15.11
CA GLN A 591 -23.26 -14.50 14.55
C GLN A 591 -23.29 -14.62 13.03
N MET A 592 -23.31 -13.49 12.33
CA MET A 592 -23.23 -13.45 10.88
C MET A 592 -21.77 -13.45 10.42
N ALA A 593 -21.46 -14.29 9.43
CA ALA A 593 -20.14 -14.45 8.85
C ALA A 593 -20.00 -13.62 7.56
N VAL A 594 -19.07 -12.67 7.56
CA VAL A 594 -18.76 -11.80 6.42
C VAL A 594 -17.26 -11.65 6.23
N GLY A 595 -16.79 -10.99 5.15
CA GLY A 595 -15.37 -10.85 4.85
C GLY A 595 -14.57 -10.13 5.94
N GLN A 596 -15.12 -9.07 6.54
CA GLN A 596 -14.48 -8.31 7.60
C GLN A 596 -14.88 -8.85 8.99
N GLU A 597 -13.90 -9.31 9.78
CA GLU A 597 -14.12 -9.89 11.11
C GLU A 597 -14.83 -8.99 12.15
N VAL A 598 -14.83 -7.66 12.00
CA VAL A 598 -15.38 -6.69 12.98
C VAL A 598 -16.77 -6.16 12.63
N PHE A 599 -17.34 -6.52 11.46
CA PHE A 599 -18.62 -5.95 11.02
C PHE A 599 -19.83 -6.38 11.86
N GLY A 600 -19.67 -7.39 12.73
CA GLY A 600 -20.64 -7.72 13.77
C GLY A 600 -20.79 -6.66 14.87
N LEU A 601 -19.92 -5.63 14.88
CA LEU A 601 -19.95 -4.53 15.85
C LEU A 601 -21.17 -3.63 15.68
N LEU A 602 -21.62 -3.37 14.45
CA LEU A 602 -22.66 -2.37 14.17
C LEU A 602 -23.69 -2.91 13.16
N PRO A 603 -25.00 -2.71 13.41
CA PRO A 603 -26.04 -2.97 12.42
C PRO A 603 -25.80 -2.26 11.09
N GLY A 604 -25.29 -1.02 11.11
CA GLY A 604 -24.97 -0.26 9.89
C GLY A 604 -23.87 -0.89 9.02
N LEU A 605 -22.90 -1.59 9.61
CA LEU A 605 -21.86 -2.32 8.87
C LEU A 605 -22.42 -3.61 8.28
N MET A 606 -23.21 -4.35 9.06
CA MET A 606 -23.85 -5.57 8.60
C MET A 606 -24.93 -5.31 7.54
N LEU A 607 -25.58 -4.14 7.58
CA LEU A 607 -26.50 -3.67 6.53
C LEU A 607 -25.81 -3.59 5.17
N TYR A 608 -24.68 -2.88 5.09
CA TYR A 608 -23.90 -2.80 3.85
C TYR A 608 -23.34 -4.15 3.42
N ALA A 609 -22.84 -4.97 4.36
CA ALA A 609 -22.38 -6.31 4.04
C ALA A 609 -23.49 -7.18 3.44
N THR A 610 -24.73 -7.03 3.92
CA THR A 610 -25.92 -7.70 3.38
C THR A 610 -26.26 -7.21 1.98
N LEU A 611 -26.30 -5.89 1.75
CA LEU A 611 -26.56 -5.29 0.43
C LEU A 611 -25.56 -5.77 -0.62
N TRP A 612 -24.25 -5.74 -0.31
CA TRP A 612 -23.22 -6.17 -1.24
C TRP A 612 -23.18 -7.69 -1.48
N LEU A 613 -23.57 -8.49 -0.48
CA LEU A 613 -23.75 -9.93 -0.66
C LEU A 613 -24.91 -10.24 -1.61
N ARG A 614 -26.03 -9.53 -1.46
CA ARG A 614 -27.19 -9.65 -2.36
C ARG A 614 -26.79 -9.25 -3.78
N GLU A 615 -26.10 -8.12 -3.94
CA GLU A 615 -25.63 -7.65 -5.24
C GLU A 615 -24.69 -8.66 -5.91
N HIS A 616 -23.75 -9.23 -5.15
CA HIS A 616 -22.87 -10.27 -5.68
C HIS A 616 -23.67 -11.46 -6.22
N ASN A 617 -24.62 -11.98 -5.45
CA ASN A 617 -25.42 -13.13 -5.89
C ASN A 617 -26.35 -12.78 -7.07
N ARG A 618 -26.88 -11.55 -7.12
CA ARG A 618 -27.70 -11.04 -8.23
C ARG A 618 -26.89 -10.95 -9.53
N VAL A 619 -25.67 -10.42 -9.47
CA VAL A 619 -24.77 -10.32 -10.63
C VAL A 619 -24.30 -11.71 -11.09
N CYS A 620 -24.08 -12.65 -10.17
CA CYS A 620 -23.81 -14.05 -10.53
C CYS A 620 -24.95 -14.66 -11.36
N ASP A 621 -26.20 -14.40 -11.00
CA ASP A 621 -27.37 -14.88 -11.76
C ASP A 621 -27.42 -14.29 -13.17
N LEU A 622 -27.15 -12.98 -13.32
CA LEU A 622 -27.08 -12.33 -14.62
C LEU A 622 -25.96 -12.90 -15.49
N LEU A 623 -24.76 -13.07 -14.91
CA LEU A 623 -23.63 -13.66 -15.63
C LEU A 623 -23.88 -15.12 -16.00
N LYS A 624 -24.57 -15.89 -15.16
CA LYS A 624 -24.92 -17.29 -15.46
C LYS A 624 -25.94 -17.40 -16.57
N ALA A 625 -26.89 -16.46 -16.65
CA ALA A 625 -27.86 -16.38 -17.73
C ALA A 625 -27.18 -16.03 -19.07
N GLU A 626 -26.27 -15.06 -19.07
CA GLU A 626 -25.49 -14.66 -20.26
C GLU A 626 -24.50 -15.75 -20.69
N HIS A 627 -23.85 -16.39 -19.71
CA HIS A 627 -22.78 -17.37 -19.92
C HIS A 627 -23.12 -18.72 -19.25
N PRO A 628 -24.03 -19.51 -19.82
CA PRO A 628 -24.46 -20.78 -19.22
C PRO A 628 -23.31 -21.80 -19.09
N THR A 629 -22.28 -21.69 -19.93
CA THR A 629 -21.09 -22.56 -19.94
C THR A 629 -20.03 -22.17 -18.91
N TRP A 630 -20.16 -21.03 -18.22
CA TRP A 630 -19.20 -20.63 -17.22
C TRP A 630 -19.35 -21.44 -15.93
N GLU A 631 -18.19 -21.82 -15.40
CA GLU A 631 -18.04 -22.52 -14.12
C GLU A 631 -18.08 -21.56 -12.94
N ASP A 632 -18.30 -22.10 -11.74
CA ASP A 632 -18.39 -21.34 -10.48
C ASP A 632 -17.26 -20.34 -10.27
N GLU A 633 -16.00 -20.74 -10.51
CA GLU A 633 -14.84 -19.88 -10.27
C GLU A 633 -14.85 -18.64 -11.18
N GLN A 634 -15.18 -18.81 -12.46
CA GLN A 634 -15.19 -17.71 -13.41
C GLN A 634 -16.33 -16.72 -13.13
N LEU A 635 -17.50 -17.24 -12.72
CA LEU A 635 -18.64 -16.42 -12.29
C LEU A 635 -18.26 -15.61 -11.03
N PHE A 636 -17.67 -16.26 -10.02
CA PHE A 636 -17.25 -15.60 -8.79
C PHE A 636 -16.23 -14.48 -9.04
N GLN A 637 -15.18 -14.76 -9.83
CA GLN A 637 -14.13 -13.77 -10.09
C GLN A 637 -14.62 -12.62 -10.97
N THR A 638 -15.40 -12.89 -12.01
CA THR A 638 -15.98 -11.84 -12.87
C THR A 638 -16.93 -10.95 -12.07
N THR A 639 -17.78 -11.55 -11.24
CA THR A 639 -18.67 -10.81 -10.34
C THR A 639 -17.90 -9.91 -9.39
N ARG A 640 -16.81 -10.41 -8.79
CA ARG A 640 -15.95 -9.60 -7.92
C ARG A 640 -15.38 -8.39 -8.66
N LEU A 641 -14.96 -8.53 -9.92
CA LEU A 641 -14.46 -7.43 -10.73
C LEU A 641 -15.54 -6.38 -11.03
N ILE A 642 -16.77 -6.82 -11.33
CA ILE A 642 -17.93 -5.93 -11.51
C ILE A 642 -18.17 -5.13 -10.22
N LEU A 643 -18.31 -5.78 -9.07
CA LEU A 643 -18.58 -5.09 -7.81
C LEU A 643 -17.43 -4.14 -7.37
N ILE A 644 -16.17 -4.44 -7.71
CA ILE A 644 -15.06 -3.48 -7.55
C ILE A 644 -15.33 -2.23 -8.39
N GLY A 645 -15.73 -2.40 -9.65
CA GLY A 645 -16.10 -1.32 -10.55
C GLY A 645 -17.26 -0.49 -10.03
N GLU A 646 -18.35 -1.13 -9.61
CA GLU A 646 -19.52 -0.46 -9.01
C GLU A 646 -19.14 0.33 -7.75
N THR A 647 -18.30 -0.26 -6.89
CA THR A 647 -17.81 0.41 -5.69
C THR A 647 -17.05 1.68 -6.06
N ILE A 648 -16.11 1.63 -7.00
CA ILE A 648 -15.31 2.79 -7.41
C ILE A 648 -16.21 3.87 -8.06
N LYS A 649 -17.18 3.46 -8.89
CA LYS A 649 -18.18 4.33 -9.51
C LYS A 649 -18.98 5.11 -8.47
N ILE A 650 -19.62 4.40 -7.54
CA ILE A 650 -20.42 5.00 -6.45
C ILE A 650 -19.54 5.90 -5.57
N VAL A 651 -18.31 5.48 -5.27
CA VAL A 651 -17.40 6.28 -4.45
C VAL A 651 -17.06 7.61 -5.13
N ILE A 652 -16.72 7.62 -6.42
CA ILE A 652 -16.31 8.85 -7.11
C ILE A 652 -17.51 9.78 -7.35
N GLU A 653 -18.61 9.24 -7.87
CA GLU A 653 -19.69 10.07 -8.41
C GLU A 653 -20.77 10.44 -7.38
N GLU A 654 -20.87 9.72 -6.27
CA GLU A 654 -21.87 10.00 -5.23
C GLU A 654 -21.22 10.32 -3.87
N TYR A 655 -20.32 9.45 -3.39
CA TYR A 655 -19.71 9.62 -2.07
C TYR A 655 -18.76 10.83 -2.01
N VAL A 656 -17.77 10.90 -2.91
CA VAL A 656 -16.83 12.03 -2.98
C VAL A 656 -17.55 13.29 -3.47
N GLN A 657 -18.58 13.14 -4.31
CA GLN A 657 -19.42 14.26 -4.73
C GLN A 657 -20.12 14.92 -3.53
N GLN A 658 -20.78 14.12 -2.67
CA GLN A 658 -21.43 14.62 -1.45
C GLN A 658 -20.40 15.24 -0.50
N LEU A 659 -19.28 14.55 -0.29
CA LEU A 659 -18.23 15.00 0.63
C LEU A 659 -17.58 16.32 0.21
N SER A 660 -17.32 16.51 -1.09
CA SER A 660 -16.69 17.73 -1.63
C SER A 660 -17.64 18.92 -1.69
N GLY A 661 -18.95 18.68 -1.90
CA GLY A 661 -19.93 19.75 -2.09
C GLY A 661 -19.72 20.54 -3.39
N TYR A 662 -18.93 20.02 -4.34
CA TYR A 662 -18.64 20.71 -5.59
C TYR A 662 -19.85 20.69 -6.53
N PHE A 663 -19.97 21.74 -7.34
CA PHE A 663 -20.91 21.80 -8.45
C PHE A 663 -20.36 21.16 -9.73
N LEU A 664 -19.03 20.97 -9.81
CA LEU A 664 -18.44 20.08 -10.81
C LEU A 664 -18.92 18.65 -10.55
N GLN A 665 -19.56 18.04 -11.54
CA GLN A 665 -19.96 16.63 -11.48
C GLN A 665 -18.74 15.74 -11.72
N LEU A 666 -18.30 15.03 -10.69
CA LEU A 666 -17.17 14.13 -10.76
C LEU A 666 -17.46 12.96 -11.73
N LYS A 667 -16.43 12.61 -12.52
CA LYS A 667 -16.33 11.56 -13.55
C LYS A 667 -15.64 10.27 -13.07
N PHE A 668 -16.28 9.11 -12.93
CA PHE A 668 -15.53 7.85 -13.00
C PHE A 668 -15.40 7.42 -14.46
N ASP A 669 -14.23 7.72 -15.03
CA ASP A 669 -13.87 7.36 -16.39
C ASP A 669 -12.36 7.09 -16.48
N PRO A 670 -11.95 5.81 -16.43
CA PRO A 670 -10.53 5.43 -16.51
C PRO A 670 -9.82 5.90 -17.79
N GLU A 671 -10.56 6.09 -18.89
CA GLU A 671 -9.97 6.46 -20.19
C GLU A 671 -9.33 7.85 -20.16
N LEU A 672 -9.78 8.72 -19.24
CA LEU A 672 -9.19 10.03 -19.00
C LEU A 672 -7.69 9.96 -18.65
N LEU A 673 -7.23 8.84 -18.08
CA LEU A 673 -5.84 8.64 -17.69
C LEU A 673 -5.01 7.80 -18.66
N PHE A 674 -5.60 7.21 -19.72
CA PHE A 674 -4.87 6.30 -20.62
C PHE A 674 -3.72 6.98 -21.37
N ARG A 675 -3.83 8.30 -21.59
CA ARG A 675 -2.80 9.12 -22.23
C ARG A 675 -1.91 9.86 -21.23
N ALA A 676 -2.09 9.64 -19.93
CA ALA A 676 -1.31 10.26 -18.88
C ALA A 676 -0.27 9.27 -18.32
N GLN A 677 0.80 9.81 -17.72
CA GLN A 677 1.76 9.01 -16.97
C GLN A 677 1.17 8.70 -15.58
N PHE A 678 0.48 7.58 -15.48
CA PHE A 678 -0.16 7.15 -14.23
C PHE A 678 0.22 5.70 -13.90
N GLN A 679 0.48 5.44 -12.61
CA GLN A 679 0.87 4.12 -12.12
C GLN A 679 -0.34 3.42 -11.49
N TYR A 680 -0.79 2.30 -12.06
CA TYR A 680 -1.92 1.49 -11.59
C TYR A 680 -1.52 0.56 -10.44
N ARG A 681 -1.11 1.18 -9.34
CA ARG A 681 -0.86 0.53 -8.04
C ARG A 681 -1.11 1.50 -6.91
N ASN A 682 -1.40 0.97 -5.73
CA ASN A 682 -1.54 1.75 -4.51
C ASN A 682 -0.82 1.11 -3.32
N ARG A 683 -0.47 1.92 -2.33
CA ARG A 683 -0.01 1.48 -1.01
C ARG A 683 -0.64 2.43 0.00
N ILE A 684 -1.46 1.88 0.89
CA ILE A 684 -2.16 2.69 1.89
C ILE A 684 -1.14 3.30 2.85
N ALA A 685 -1.28 4.61 3.07
CA ALA A 685 -0.42 5.36 3.96
C ALA A 685 -0.99 5.41 5.37
N MET A 686 -0.13 5.40 6.38
CA MET A 686 -0.55 5.54 7.78
C MET A 686 -1.19 6.90 8.06
N GLU A 687 -0.76 7.96 7.37
CA GLU A 687 -1.39 9.29 7.45
C GLU A 687 -2.80 9.29 6.89
N PHE A 688 -3.05 8.51 5.83
CA PHE A 688 -4.39 8.36 5.29
C PHE A 688 -5.30 7.61 6.26
N ASN A 689 -4.76 6.62 6.98
CA ASN A 689 -5.47 5.93 8.05
C ASN A 689 -5.87 6.94 9.15
N HIS A 690 -4.92 7.74 9.66
CA HIS A 690 -5.19 8.76 10.69
C HIS A 690 -6.23 9.79 10.23
N LEU A 691 -6.09 10.26 8.99
CA LEU A 691 -6.98 11.25 8.40
C LEU A 691 -8.44 10.78 8.38
N TYR A 692 -8.69 9.48 8.15
CA TYR A 692 -10.03 8.92 7.98
C TYR A 692 -10.76 8.55 9.28
N HIS A 693 -10.22 8.92 10.46
CA HIS A 693 -10.90 8.67 11.74
C HIS A 693 -12.03 9.70 11.99
N TRP A 694 -13.09 9.62 11.17
CA TRP A 694 -14.23 10.54 11.13
C TRP A 694 -15.34 10.20 12.13
N HIS A 695 -14.95 9.85 13.35
CA HIS A 695 -15.86 9.57 14.46
C HIS A 695 -16.87 10.69 14.79
N PRO A 696 -16.61 12.00 14.53
CA PRO A 696 -17.63 13.02 14.70
C PRO A 696 -18.91 12.81 13.87
N LEU A 697 -18.88 11.99 12.80
CA LEU A 697 -20.07 11.66 12.02
C LEU A 697 -21.14 10.94 12.85
N MET A 698 -20.73 10.17 13.86
CA MET A 698 -21.65 9.37 14.66
C MET A 698 -22.56 10.27 15.52
N PRO A 699 -23.86 9.98 15.60
CA PRO A 699 -24.83 10.81 16.31
C PRO A 699 -24.74 10.62 17.83
N ASP A 700 -25.62 11.26 18.60
CA ASP A 700 -25.74 10.98 20.04
C ASP A 700 -26.54 9.67 20.31
N SER A 701 -27.40 9.29 19.36
CA SER A 701 -28.32 8.16 19.39
C SER A 701 -28.69 7.75 17.95
N PHE A 702 -29.19 6.53 17.74
CA PHE A 702 -29.58 6.02 16.42
C PHE A 702 -31.10 5.91 16.32
N ARG A 703 -31.71 6.64 15.39
CA ARG A 703 -33.16 6.68 15.21
C ARG A 703 -33.58 5.74 14.09
N VAL A 704 -34.48 4.80 14.40
CA VAL A 704 -35.07 3.87 13.43
C VAL A 704 -36.59 3.91 13.57
N GLY A 705 -37.25 4.53 12.60
CA GLY A 705 -38.67 4.84 12.70
C GLY A 705 -38.95 5.81 13.86
N SER A 706 -39.86 5.43 14.76
CA SER A 706 -40.19 6.21 15.97
C SER A 706 -39.29 5.91 17.17
N GLN A 707 -38.43 4.89 17.09
CA GLN A 707 -37.56 4.48 18.20
C GLN A 707 -36.18 5.13 18.11
N GLU A 708 -35.62 5.43 19.29
CA GLU A 708 -34.29 5.99 19.44
C GLU A 708 -33.44 5.05 20.30
N TYR A 709 -32.35 4.55 19.72
CA TYR A 709 -31.44 3.60 20.33
C TYR A 709 -30.19 4.31 20.85
N SER A 710 -29.83 4.03 22.09
CA SER A 710 -28.53 4.40 22.65
C SER A 710 -27.39 3.61 21.99
N TYR A 711 -26.14 4.03 22.20
CA TYR A 711 -24.97 3.26 21.78
C TYR A 711 -24.96 1.85 22.36
N GLU A 712 -25.32 1.68 23.64
CA GLU A 712 -25.36 0.37 24.31
C GLU A 712 -26.36 -0.59 23.66
N GLN A 713 -27.48 -0.07 23.15
CA GLN A 713 -28.48 -0.85 22.44
C GLN A 713 -28.15 -1.09 20.96
N PHE A 714 -27.30 -0.24 20.37
CA PHE A 714 -26.92 -0.33 18.96
C PHE A 714 -25.66 -1.18 18.73
N LEU A 715 -24.64 -1.00 19.58
CA LEU A 715 -23.37 -1.75 19.53
C LEU A 715 -23.63 -3.24 19.79
N PHE A 716 -23.09 -4.09 18.92
CA PHE A 716 -23.24 -5.54 18.95
C PHE A 716 -24.69 -6.05 18.95
N ASN A 717 -25.65 -5.24 18.51
CA ASN A 717 -27.03 -5.68 18.38
C ASN A 717 -27.15 -6.66 17.20
N THR A 718 -27.38 -7.94 17.51
CA THR A 718 -27.43 -9.02 16.52
C THR A 718 -28.80 -9.23 15.88
N SER A 719 -29.86 -8.57 16.38
CA SER A 719 -31.23 -8.78 15.89
C SER A 719 -31.76 -7.59 15.09
N MET A 720 -31.36 -6.34 15.40
CA MET A 720 -31.88 -5.12 14.77
C MET A 720 -31.96 -5.17 13.23
N LEU A 721 -30.94 -5.72 12.57
CA LEU A 721 -30.94 -5.87 11.11
C LEU A 721 -32.05 -6.79 10.60
N VAL A 722 -32.27 -7.91 11.29
CA VAL A 722 -33.29 -8.90 10.91
C VAL A 722 -34.67 -8.42 11.34
N ASP A 723 -34.79 -7.83 12.53
CA ASP A 723 -36.05 -7.34 13.11
C ASP A 723 -36.68 -6.23 12.25
N TYR A 724 -35.87 -5.29 11.74
CA TYR A 724 -36.35 -4.18 10.90
C TYR A 724 -36.29 -4.47 9.40
N GLY A 725 -35.34 -5.30 8.97
CA GLY A 725 -35.02 -5.49 7.56
C GLY A 725 -34.13 -4.39 6.97
N VAL A 726 -33.65 -4.64 5.75
CA VAL A 726 -32.71 -3.75 5.04
C VAL A 726 -33.39 -2.42 4.69
N GLU A 727 -34.63 -2.46 4.21
CA GLU A 727 -35.37 -1.30 3.70
C GLU A 727 -35.60 -0.25 4.78
N ALA A 728 -36.07 -0.66 5.95
CA ALA A 728 -36.36 0.25 7.06
C ALA A 728 -35.09 0.90 7.62
N LEU A 729 -33.99 0.15 7.71
CA LEU A 729 -32.71 0.71 8.16
C LEU A 729 -32.11 1.66 7.13
N VAL A 730 -32.21 1.36 5.83
CA VAL A 730 -31.76 2.28 4.78
C VAL A 730 -32.53 3.60 4.83
N ASP A 731 -33.87 3.56 4.94
CA ASP A 731 -34.68 4.78 5.03
C ASP A 731 -34.30 5.61 6.28
N ALA A 732 -34.21 4.95 7.44
CA ALA A 732 -33.84 5.58 8.70
C ALA A 732 -32.45 6.26 8.64
N PHE A 733 -31.43 5.52 8.21
CA PHE A 733 -30.06 6.06 8.10
C PHE A 733 -29.92 7.11 7.00
N SER A 734 -30.76 7.06 5.97
CA SER A 734 -30.77 8.08 4.91
C SER A 734 -31.40 9.40 5.37
N ARG A 735 -32.27 9.37 6.39
CA ARG A 735 -32.93 10.56 6.95
C ARG A 735 -32.20 11.18 8.12
N GLN A 736 -31.53 10.37 8.95
CA GLN A 736 -30.82 10.88 10.12
C GLN A 736 -29.53 11.61 9.74
N ARG A 737 -29.38 12.87 10.18
CA ARG A 737 -28.17 13.68 9.95
C ARG A 737 -26.95 13.12 10.68
N ALA A 738 -25.80 13.16 10.02
CA ALA A 738 -24.50 12.91 10.61
C ALA A 738 -23.89 14.20 11.20
N GLY A 739 -22.91 14.04 12.09
CA GLY A 739 -22.20 15.17 12.69
C GLY A 739 -21.11 15.75 11.78
N ARG A 740 -20.79 17.03 11.97
CA ARG A 740 -19.68 17.71 11.27
C ARG A 740 -18.33 17.14 11.72
N ILE A 741 -17.41 16.91 10.77
CA ILE A 741 -16.08 16.32 11.04
C ILE A 741 -15.11 17.34 11.64
N GLY A 742 -14.93 18.49 10.97
CA GLY A 742 -13.98 19.54 11.39
C GLY A 742 -14.56 20.56 12.38
N GLY A 743 -13.67 21.45 12.84
CA GLY A 743 -13.98 22.54 13.76
C GLY A 743 -13.98 22.16 15.25
N GLY A 744 -13.58 20.93 15.59
CA GLY A 744 -13.45 20.45 16.96
C GLY A 744 -14.78 20.20 17.71
N ARG A 745 -14.63 19.68 18.94
CA ARG A 745 -15.68 19.50 19.97
C ARG A 745 -16.95 18.80 19.47
N ASN A 746 -16.80 17.71 18.71
CA ASN A 746 -17.94 17.00 18.12
C ASN A 746 -17.81 15.45 18.06
N ILE A 747 -16.84 14.84 18.77
CA ILE A 747 -16.77 13.38 18.93
C ILE A 747 -17.63 12.96 20.11
N ASP A 748 -18.58 12.04 19.91
CA ASP A 748 -19.39 11.52 21.01
C ASP A 748 -18.52 10.79 22.05
N HIS A 749 -18.88 10.94 23.32
CA HIS A 749 -18.13 10.41 24.45
C HIS A 749 -17.92 8.88 24.40
N HIS A 750 -18.87 8.11 23.85
CA HIS A 750 -18.73 6.65 23.74
C HIS A 750 -17.53 6.23 22.87
N VAL A 751 -17.16 7.05 21.89
CA VAL A 751 -16.09 6.77 20.92
C VAL A 751 -14.90 7.73 21.04
N LEU A 752 -14.89 8.63 22.04
CA LEU A 752 -13.78 9.55 22.26
C LEU A 752 -12.45 8.82 22.52
N HIS A 753 -12.50 7.68 23.20
CA HIS A 753 -11.32 6.86 23.48
C HIS A 753 -10.58 6.45 22.20
N VAL A 754 -11.29 6.29 21.07
CA VAL A 754 -10.67 5.98 19.78
C VAL A 754 -9.77 7.15 19.32
N ALA A 755 -10.25 8.38 19.43
CA ALA A 755 -9.46 9.57 19.07
C ALA A 755 -8.21 9.72 19.96
N VAL A 756 -8.32 9.38 21.24
CA VAL A 756 -7.20 9.38 22.19
C VAL A 756 -6.15 8.34 21.76
N GLU A 757 -6.57 7.13 21.39
CA GLU A 757 -5.65 6.10 20.88
C GLU A 757 -5.01 6.50 19.54
N VAL A 758 -5.73 7.18 18.65
CA VAL A 758 -5.15 7.72 17.39
C VAL A 758 -4.03 8.72 17.68
N ILE A 759 -4.19 9.59 18.68
CA ILE A 759 -3.14 10.54 19.08
C ILE A 759 -1.92 9.78 19.62
N LYS A 760 -2.14 8.75 20.45
CA LYS A 760 -1.05 7.91 20.98
C LYS A 760 -0.33 7.14 19.86
N GLU A 761 -1.08 6.55 18.93
CA GLU A 761 -0.54 5.81 17.79
C GLU A 761 0.31 6.72 16.88
N ALA A 762 -0.17 7.95 16.62
CA ALA A 762 0.58 8.96 15.86
C ALA A 762 1.95 9.28 16.49
N ARG A 763 2.00 9.34 17.83
CA ARG A 763 3.24 9.59 18.60
C ARG A 763 4.17 8.39 18.56
N GLU A 764 3.64 7.18 18.70
CA GLU A 764 4.42 5.94 18.59
C GLU A 764 5.06 5.80 17.21
N MET A 765 4.29 6.13 16.16
CA MET A 765 4.79 6.16 14.79
C MET A 765 5.65 7.39 14.46
N ARG A 766 5.74 8.35 15.39
CA ARG A 766 6.52 9.59 15.27
C ARG A 766 6.19 10.37 14.01
N LEU A 767 4.89 10.56 13.74
CA LEU A 767 4.44 11.43 12.64
C LEU A 767 5.01 12.85 12.82
N GLN A 768 5.38 13.48 11.70
CA GLN A 768 5.84 14.86 11.69
C GLN A 768 4.71 15.84 12.07
N PRO A 769 5.04 17.06 12.51
CA PRO A 769 4.02 18.03 12.89
C PRO A 769 3.15 18.44 11.69
N PHE A 770 1.95 18.90 11.99
CA PHE A 770 0.90 19.22 11.01
C PHE A 770 1.37 20.19 9.92
N ASN A 771 2.19 21.19 10.27
CA ASN A 771 2.73 22.15 9.31
C ASN A 771 3.69 21.52 8.27
N GLU A 772 4.41 20.46 8.62
CA GLU A 772 5.25 19.73 7.65
C GLU A 772 4.39 18.98 6.63
N TYR A 773 3.27 18.40 7.08
CA TYR A 773 2.28 17.82 6.18
C TYR A 773 1.61 18.88 5.32
N ARG A 774 1.25 20.06 5.85
CA ARG A 774 0.72 21.16 5.04
C ARG A 774 1.67 21.53 3.91
N LYS A 775 2.96 21.74 4.21
CA LYS A 775 3.99 22.00 3.18
C LYS A 775 4.09 20.86 2.17
N ARG A 776 4.08 19.60 2.63
CA ARG A 776 4.18 18.42 1.76
C ARG A 776 3.05 18.33 0.74
N PHE A 777 1.86 18.82 1.08
CA PHE A 777 0.69 18.86 0.21
C PHE A 777 0.48 20.22 -0.48
N GLY A 778 1.50 21.09 -0.47
CA GLY A 778 1.50 22.34 -1.22
C GLY A 778 0.64 23.45 -0.61
N MET A 779 0.33 23.34 0.69
CA MET A 779 -0.31 24.38 1.47
C MET A 779 0.73 25.20 2.24
N LYS A 780 0.36 26.43 2.61
CA LYS A 780 1.17 27.25 3.52
C LYS A 780 1.03 26.74 4.95
N PRO A 781 2.12 26.68 5.74
CA PRO A 781 2.04 26.36 7.17
C PRO A 781 1.25 27.44 7.91
N TYR A 782 0.53 27.06 8.96
CA TYR A 782 -0.12 28.01 9.86
C TYR A 782 0.90 28.77 10.69
N THR A 783 0.65 30.05 10.88
CA THR A 783 1.53 30.96 11.64
C THR A 783 1.15 31.06 13.11
N SER A 784 -0.10 30.76 13.46
CA SER A 784 -0.61 30.76 14.83
C SER A 784 -1.78 29.78 15.00
N PHE A 785 -2.08 29.41 16.24
CA PHE A 785 -3.27 28.61 16.55
C PHE A 785 -4.57 29.38 16.25
N GLN A 786 -4.55 30.71 16.35
CA GLN A 786 -5.71 31.54 16.00
C GLN A 786 -6.02 31.48 14.49
N GLU A 787 -4.99 31.41 13.64
CA GLU A 787 -5.17 31.24 12.20
C GLU A 787 -5.77 29.86 11.86
N LEU A 788 -5.33 28.82 12.57
CA LEU A 788 -5.80 27.44 12.43
C LEU A 788 -7.28 27.30 12.81
N THR A 789 -7.64 27.69 14.05
CA THR A 789 -8.97 27.41 14.62
C THR A 789 -10.00 28.45 14.21
N GLY A 790 -9.58 29.69 13.93
CA GLY A 790 -10.49 30.84 13.81
C GLY A 790 -11.18 31.22 15.12
N ASP A 791 -10.81 30.59 16.25
CA ASP A 791 -11.40 30.75 17.58
C ASP A 791 -10.31 31.13 18.60
N LYS A 792 -10.51 32.22 19.33
CA LYS A 792 -9.50 32.78 20.24
C LYS A 792 -9.30 31.94 21.50
N GLU A 793 -10.37 31.36 22.04
CA GLU A 793 -10.32 30.61 23.30
C GLU A 793 -9.58 29.30 23.09
N MET A 794 -9.98 28.53 22.08
CA MET A 794 -9.34 27.28 21.69
C MET A 794 -7.88 27.52 21.30
N ALA A 795 -7.59 28.60 20.58
CA ALA A 795 -6.24 28.92 20.15
C ALA A 795 -5.30 29.20 21.33
N ALA A 796 -5.74 30.00 22.31
CA ALA A 796 -4.92 30.34 23.47
C ALA A 796 -4.58 29.09 24.31
N GLU A 797 -5.55 28.21 24.52
CA GLU A 797 -5.35 26.98 25.28
C GLU A 797 -4.42 26.00 24.54
N LEU A 798 -4.57 25.85 23.22
CA LEU A 798 -3.65 25.04 22.40
C LEU A 798 -2.24 25.62 22.39
N GLU A 799 -2.10 26.94 22.33
CA GLU A 799 -0.82 27.64 22.40
C GLU A 799 -0.15 27.41 23.75
N GLU A 800 -0.90 27.49 24.85
CA GLU A 800 -0.39 27.15 26.17
C GLU A 800 0.09 25.70 26.23
N LEU A 801 -0.68 24.75 25.68
CA LEU A 801 -0.35 23.32 25.74
C LEU A 801 0.85 22.94 24.87
N TYR A 802 0.86 23.30 23.59
CA TYR A 802 1.91 22.92 22.63
C TYR A 802 3.13 23.85 22.65
N GLY A 803 2.94 25.13 22.98
CA GLY A 803 3.97 26.17 23.02
C GLY A 803 4.44 26.71 21.65
N ASP A 804 4.17 26.01 20.55
CA ASP A 804 4.53 26.43 19.19
C ASP A 804 3.60 25.77 18.17
N ILE A 805 3.07 26.53 17.20
CA ILE A 805 2.21 26.01 16.12
C ILE A 805 2.91 24.94 15.28
N ASN A 806 4.24 24.99 15.16
CA ASN A 806 5.04 24.01 14.44
C ASN A 806 5.26 22.71 15.22
N ALA A 807 4.71 22.60 16.44
CA ALA A 807 4.68 21.35 17.21
C ALA A 807 3.29 20.71 17.26
N LEU A 808 2.28 21.32 16.63
CA LEU A 808 0.94 20.76 16.54
C LEU A 808 0.95 19.40 15.82
N GLU A 809 0.29 18.42 16.41
CA GLU A 809 0.19 17.05 15.89
C GLU A 809 -0.77 16.95 14.70
N PHE A 810 -0.54 15.96 13.83
CA PHE A 810 -1.29 15.77 12.58
C PHE A 810 -2.80 15.63 12.78
N TYR A 811 -3.26 14.66 13.59
CA TYR A 811 -4.68 14.38 13.77
C TYR A 811 -5.45 15.48 14.53
N PRO A 812 -4.94 16.03 15.65
CA PRO A 812 -5.53 17.22 16.26
C PRO A 812 -5.59 18.41 15.30
N GLY A 813 -4.52 18.66 14.52
CA GLY A 813 -4.51 19.72 13.52
C GLY A 813 -5.63 19.58 12.48
N LEU A 814 -5.88 18.36 11.99
CA LEU A 814 -6.98 18.09 11.05
C LEU A 814 -8.38 18.34 11.61
N LEU A 815 -8.64 17.93 12.86
CA LEU A 815 -9.97 18.04 13.46
C LEU A 815 -10.26 19.44 14.02
N LEU A 816 -9.24 20.17 14.45
CA LEU A 816 -9.37 21.50 15.05
C LEU A 816 -9.23 22.64 14.02
N GLU A 817 -8.81 22.33 12.80
CA GLU A 817 -8.81 23.29 11.70
C GLU A 817 -10.22 23.84 11.45
N LYS A 818 -10.30 25.16 11.25
CA LYS A 818 -11.56 25.84 10.89
C LYS A 818 -12.14 25.24 9.62
N CYS A 819 -13.43 24.93 9.64
CA CYS A 819 -14.13 24.44 8.46
C CYS A 819 -14.18 25.50 7.37
N LEU A 820 -14.21 25.04 6.11
CA LEU A 820 -14.59 25.90 4.99
C LEU A 820 -16.07 26.30 5.12
N PRO A 821 -16.50 27.43 4.52
CA PRO A 821 -17.88 27.87 4.61
C PRO A 821 -18.87 26.77 4.22
N ASN A 822 -19.85 26.52 5.10
CA ASN A 822 -20.88 25.48 4.94
C ASN A 822 -20.35 24.07 4.58
N SER A 823 -19.12 23.75 5.00
CA SER A 823 -18.45 22.49 4.68
C SER A 823 -18.26 21.61 5.93
N ILE A 824 -18.12 20.31 5.70
CA ILE A 824 -18.01 19.28 6.75
C ILE A 824 -16.64 19.30 7.46
N PHE A 825 -15.60 19.82 6.82
CA PHE A 825 -14.24 19.93 7.35
C PHE A 825 -13.45 21.12 6.77
N GLY A 826 -12.20 21.29 7.22
CA GLY A 826 -11.26 22.32 6.77
C GLY A 826 -10.50 21.97 5.48
N GLU A 827 -9.64 22.90 5.06
CA GLU A 827 -8.81 22.81 3.83
C GLU A 827 -7.88 21.58 3.83
N SER A 828 -7.22 21.29 4.95
CA SER A 828 -6.23 20.21 5.04
C SER A 828 -6.84 18.84 4.79
N MET A 829 -8.08 18.63 5.25
CA MET A 829 -8.78 17.35 5.05
C MET A 829 -8.98 17.06 3.55
N ILE A 830 -9.27 18.09 2.75
CA ILE A 830 -9.42 17.99 1.29
C ILE A 830 -8.05 17.81 0.63
N GLU A 831 -7.13 18.73 0.89
CA GLU A 831 -5.85 18.79 0.18
C GLU A 831 -4.95 17.58 0.45
N ILE A 832 -5.08 16.97 1.63
CA ILE A 832 -4.36 15.75 2.02
C ILE A 832 -5.18 14.49 1.66
N GLY A 833 -6.49 14.48 1.94
CA GLY A 833 -7.34 13.32 1.73
C GLY A 833 -7.60 12.99 0.26
N ALA A 834 -7.84 14.01 -0.58
CA ALA A 834 -8.20 13.81 -1.99
C ALA A 834 -7.08 13.10 -2.80
N PRO A 835 -5.79 13.45 -2.69
CA PRO A 835 -4.70 12.70 -3.30
C PRO A 835 -4.67 11.22 -2.95
N PHE A 836 -4.82 10.87 -1.66
CA PHE A 836 -4.84 9.48 -1.22
C PHE A 836 -6.06 8.72 -1.75
N SER A 837 -7.24 9.34 -1.67
CA SER A 837 -8.50 8.76 -2.13
C SER A 837 -8.46 8.48 -3.64
N LEU A 838 -8.14 9.49 -4.46
CA LEU A 838 -8.10 9.36 -5.92
C LEU A 838 -7.01 8.38 -6.38
N LYS A 839 -5.85 8.37 -5.71
CA LYS A 839 -4.80 7.39 -6.00
C LYS A 839 -5.22 5.97 -5.62
N GLY A 840 -5.94 5.78 -4.52
CA GLY A 840 -6.47 4.48 -4.11
C GLY A 840 -7.57 3.95 -5.05
N LEU A 841 -8.39 4.84 -5.60
CA LEU A 841 -9.48 4.50 -6.53
C LEU A 841 -8.94 4.20 -7.92
N LEU A 842 -8.29 5.16 -8.58
CA LEU A 842 -7.82 4.99 -9.97
C LEU A 842 -6.50 4.22 -10.08
N GLY A 843 -5.77 4.07 -8.97
CA GLY A 843 -4.62 3.16 -8.86
C GLY A 843 -5.02 1.68 -8.90
N ASN A 844 -6.32 1.37 -8.90
CA ASN A 844 -6.81 0.00 -9.02
C ASN A 844 -6.48 -0.56 -10.41
N PRO A 845 -6.00 -1.82 -10.52
CA PRO A 845 -5.71 -2.44 -11.80
C PRO A 845 -6.90 -2.49 -12.75
N ILE A 846 -8.15 -2.52 -12.27
CA ILE A 846 -9.32 -2.52 -13.17
C ILE A 846 -9.42 -1.24 -14.01
N CYS A 847 -8.84 -0.14 -13.53
CA CYS A 847 -8.80 1.13 -14.26
C CYS A 847 -7.65 1.20 -15.28
N SER A 848 -6.81 0.16 -15.38
CA SER A 848 -5.73 0.13 -16.37
C SER A 848 -6.28 -0.11 -17.78
N PRO A 849 -5.59 0.39 -18.83
CA PRO A 849 -5.97 0.09 -20.22
C PRO A 849 -6.03 -1.41 -20.52
N GLU A 850 -5.33 -2.24 -19.74
CA GLU A 850 -5.32 -3.68 -19.94
C GLU A 850 -6.62 -4.34 -19.47
N TYR A 851 -7.17 -3.89 -18.34
CA TYR A 851 -8.34 -4.48 -17.68
C TYR A 851 -9.64 -3.77 -18.05
N TRP A 852 -9.62 -2.47 -18.34
CA TRP A 852 -10.83 -1.69 -18.60
C TRP A 852 -11.40 -1.98 -20.00
N LYS A 853 -11.97 -3.17 -20.14
CA LYS A 853 -12.54 -3.72 -21.38
C LYS A 853 -13.80 -4.51 -21.03
N PRO A 854 -14.82 -4.55 -21.90
CA PRO A 854 -16.05 -5.30 -21.64
C PRO A 854 -15.80 -6.77 -21.29
N SER A 855 -14.84 -7.43 -21.96
CA SER A 855 -14.51 -8.83 -21.71
C SER A 855 -14.07 -9.14 -20.28
N THR A 856 -13.41 -8.21 -19.59
CA THR A 856 -13.02 -8.34 -18.18
C THR A 856 -14.22 -8.49 -17.25
N PHE A 857 -15.35 -7.90 -17.63
CA PHE A 857 -16.59 -7.90 -16.88
C PHE A 857 -17.63 -8.88 -17.46
N GLY A 858 -17.20 -9.79 -18.34
CA GLY A 858 -18.10 -10.76 -18.97
C GLY A 858 -19.00 -10.18 -20.06
N GLY A 859 -18.52 -9.17 -20.77
CA GLY A 859 -19.20 -8.55 -21.91
C GLY A 859 -19.83 -7.20 -21.58
N GLU A 860 -20.61 -6.66 -22.51
CA GLU A 860 -21.25 -5.35 -22.39
C GLU A 860 -22.23 -5.27 -21.21
N MET A 861 -22.90 -6.37 -20.87
CA MET A 861 -23.82 -6.43 -19.74
C MET A 861 -23.11 -6.10 -18.42
N GLY A 862 -22.05 -6.82 -18.07
CA GLY A 862 -21.32 -6.57 -16.83
C GLY A 862 -20.58 -5.23 -16.84
N PHE A 863 -20.11 -4.77 -18.00
CA PHE A 863 -19.50 -3.46 -18.15
C PHE A 863 -20.51 -2.32 -17.95
N SER A 864 -21.73 -2.48 -18.46
CA SER A 864 -22.84 -1.55 -18.25
C SER A 864 -23.26 -1.47 -16.79
N ILE A 865 -23.28 -2.60 -16.06
CA ILE A 865 -23.52 -2.60 -14.60
C ILE A 865 -22.53 -1.66 -13.90
N VAL A 866 -21.23 -1.81 -14.18
CA VAL A 866 -20.19 -0.92 -13.61
C VAL A 866 -20.42 0.54 -13.98
N ASN A 867 -20.64 0.84 -15.27
CA ASN A 867 -20.74 2.21 -15.77
C ASN A 867 -22.01 2.94 -15.33
N THR A 868 -23.05 2.20 -14.94
CA THR A 868 -24.35 2.74 -14.52
C THR A 868 -24.68 2.47 -13.06
N ALA A 869 -23.69 2.07 -12.26
CA ALA A 869 -23.85 1.81 -10.84
C ALA A 869 -24.19 3.08 -10.07
N THR A 870 -25.16 2.98 -9.16
CA THR A 870 -25.60 4.06 -8.25
C THR A 870 -25.96 3.45 -6.91
N LEU A 871 -25.85 4.20 -5.81
CA LEU A 871 -26.29 3.75 -4.49
C LEU A 871 -27.78 3.37 -4.51
N LYS A 872 -28.60 4.13 -5.25
CA LYS A 872 -30.03 3.84 -5.41
C LYS A 872 -30.26 2.48 -6.07
N LYS A 873 -29.55 2.15 -7.15
CA LYS A 873 -29.65 0.83 -7.80
C LYS A 873 -29.14 -0.29 -6.90
N LEU A 874 -28.01 -0.08 -6.22
CA LEU A 874 -27.45 -1.05 -5.27
C LEU A 874 -28.47 -1.44 -4.19
N VAL A 875 -29.22 -0.47 -3.65
CA VAL A 875 -30.27 -0.77 -2.67
C VAL A 875 -31.49 -1.36 -3.37
N CYS A 876 -32.12 -0.63 -4.29
CA CYS A 876 -33.45 -0.96 -4.77
C CYS A 876 -33.53 -2.20 -5.66
N LEU A 877 -32.42 -2.64 -6.27
CA LEU A 877 -32.37 -3.92 -6.99
C LEU A 877 -32.16 -5.13 -6.06
N ASN A 878 -31.83 -4.89 -4.78
CA ASN A 878 -31.53 -5.93 -3.79
C ASN A 878 -32.52 -5.91 -2.61
N THR A 879 -33.62 -5.19 -2.72
CA THR A 879 -34.68 -5.08 -1.72
C THR A 879 -36.04 -5.31 -2.36
N LYS A 880 -37.05 -5.68 -1.56
CA LYS A 880 -38.42 -5.90 -2.08
C LYS A 880 -39.11 -4.59 -2.44
N THR A 881 -38.81 -3.53 -1.68
CA THR A 881 -39.31 -2.17 -1.92
C THR A 881 -38.12 -1.21 -2.04
N CYS A 882 -38.31 -0.06 -2.70
CA CYS A 882 -37.26 0.94 -2.87
C CYS A 882 -37.43 2.07 -1.84
N PRO A 883 -36.68 2.07 -0.72
CA PRO A 883 -36.77 3.11 0.30
C PRO A 883 -36.14 4.44 -0.18
N TYR A 884 -36.27 5.50 0.61
CA TYR A 884 -35.45 6.69 0.42
C TYR A 884 -33.98 6.32 0.67
N VAL A 885 -33.14 6.51 -0.34
CA VAL A 885 -31.71 6.20 -0.28
C VAL A 885 -30.91 7.34 -0.90
N SER A 886 -29.99 7.89 -0.12
CA SER A 886 -29.15 9.02 -0.50
C SER A 886 -27.99 9.12 0.50
N PHE A 887 -26.92 9.83 0.15
CA PHE A 887 -25.89 10.26 1.12
C PHE A 887 -26.17 11.61 1.76
N ARG A 888 -27.26 12.25 1.35
CA ARG A 888 -27.77 13.51 1.87
C ARG A 888 -29.16 13.31 2.44
N VAL A 889 -29.48 13.98 3.54
CA VAL A 889 -30.84 14.03 4.09
C VAL A 889 -31.83 14.69 3.10
N PRO A 890 -33.12 14.32 3.14
CA PRO A 890 -34.13 14.93 2.27
C PRO A 890 -34.25 16.44 2.52
N SER A 891 -34.62 17.19 1.47
CA SER A 891 -34.97 18.61 1.61
C SER A 891 -36.31 18.77 2.33
N SER A 892 -36.52 19.87 3.05
CA SER A 892 -37.76 20.13 3.82
C SER A 892 -39.05 20.10 2.99
N SER A 893 -38.97 20.20 1.66
CA SER A 893 -40.11 20.04 0.73
C SER A 893 -40.46 18.58 0.40
N GLN A 894 -39.63 17.61 0.78
CA GLN A 894 -39.86 16.18 0.58
C GLN A 894 -40.39 15.47 1.85
N ASP A 895 -40.59 16.21 2.94
CA ASP A 895 -41.21 15.69 4.18
C ASP A 895 -42.75 15.66 4.09
N GLU A 896 -43.37 16.34 3.12
CA GLU A 896 -44.81 16.23 2.83
C GLU A 896 -45.05 15.40 1.56
N GLY A 897 -45.27 14.10 1.72
CA GLY A 897 -45.80 13.25 0.65
C GLY A 897 -45.10 11.90 0.50
N SER A 898 -45.42 10.98 1.40
CA SER A 898 -45.21 9.55 1.17
C SER A 898 -46.06 9.08 -0.02
N ALA A 899 -45.45 8.89 -1.18
CA ALA A 899 -45.95 7.98 -2.20
C ALA A 899 -44.80 7.02 -2.56
N VAL A 900 -44.94 5.77 -2.12
CA VAL A 900 -44.07 4.66 -2.47
C VAL A 900 -44.16 4.45 -3.99
N GLU A 901 -43.17 4.91 -4.74
CA GLU A 901 -43.06 4.60 -6.16
C GLU A 901 -42.68 3.12 -6.31
N ARG A 902 -43.53 2.36 -7.01
CA ARG A 902 -43.20 0.99 -7.46
C ARG A 902 -42.08 1.08 -8.52
N PRO A 903 -41.11 0.16 -8.52
CA PRO A 903 -40.04 0.17 -9.51
C PRO A 903 -40.61 0.02 -10.93
N SER A 904 -40.15 0.88 -11.83
CA SER A 904 -40.45 0.80 -13.27
C SER A 904 -39.88 -0.50 -13.83
N THR A 905 -40.76 -1.32 -14.37
CA THR A 905 -40.41 -2.49 -15.20
C THR A 905 -40.04 -2.01 -16.60
N GLU A 906 -38.80 -1.59 -16.80
CA GLU A 906 -38.19 -1.60 -18.15
C GLU A 906 -36.82 -2.28 -18.05
N LEU A 907 -36.70 -3.35 -18.85
CA LEU A 907 -35.69 -4.40 -18.90
C LEU A 907 -34.28 -3.90 -19.25
#